data_AF-A0A7Z1AED6-F1
#
_entry.id   AF-A0A7Z1AED6-F1
#
_cell.length_a   1.000
_cell.length_b   1.000
_cell.length_c   1.000
_cell.angle_alpha   90.00
_cell.angle_beta   90.00
_cell.angle_gamma   90.00
#
_symmetry.space_group_name_H-M   'P 1'
#
loop_
_entity.id
_entity.type
_entity.pdbx_description
1 polymer ?
#
loop_
_entity_poly.entity_id
_entity_poly.type
_entity_poly.pdbx_seq_one_letter_code
_entity_poly.pdbx_strand_id
1 'polypeptide(L)'
;MDDIFISYSRVDTDFVVKLRESLTQRDFQVWVDQDSIPYAVEWRPEIQQAIDSAQAVIFVITPESAASAECEKEISYALLNNKRLIPIVYRPVDPSQVPQQLRKLNWLPFDQGEAFTDGLEKLIETIETDHEWVRLHTRLHIRAREWDTKERNSSYVLRGDDLISAEEWLKQSTLGKQPASTELQKEYIEESRTFATRIRRRTIVVGSIGLFIVLSLAVLFFIQRTKTADNFEQAQANHRRTVALNLASEAENLVNANPQLAILLAAEGMRITQRAGEQTVQEVRRTLAKLLTAYMARPMAKVLAGSYYSSFSVDSDSIVFASSNGLHFIELDAYGLSKSYHSISWSKGRIQRTYGPVGNWFMVQAESDDENKPTQYLVNLESNEIVEVDAQPVALTLDGRWLIVVEGKYTVSLMDTQIIGTELPRSKIGEHWGDLEDMVFTDDGNWLAILDRDLTPNLIDLRNLDEGGAVMAQKLAGSTGIHLLRFSANSRWLAAADTDNRLAVSGSKIDLWRRDNNAWRIAIDKKDFLQSRAIAMLDVSTHGNWLAVVGWKVGDSGDNDRGVTLWHLGDESYRAYLTLPEEVNHITFSSDDRWIAAASRYDSKVRIWDLNDYAESKRDNRELRMMREFDVKGRGVSSLGFFKSRNALLVLAAEPVVWDFDLSNPEQQPFTFFGRRIEAEEIAFAPDKDWLVTLDKDGPPWLWMFEKPAAGSGINNLYAQLSDIELLSLARQVAGRNLTRAEWSEYISSMGVEEVHQKTFSEFGMP
;
A
#
# COMPACT_ATOMS: atom_id res chain seq x y z
N MET A 1 18.62 38.46 -82.08
CA MET A 1 19.13 37.17 -82.59
C MET A 1 18.75 37.24 -84.03
N ASP A 2 19.73 37.45 -84.90
CA ASP A 2 19.41 37.59 -86.31
C ASP A 2 19.00 36.22 -86.85
N ASP A 3 17.98 36.16 -87.69
CA ASP A 3 17.52 34.90 -88.25
C ASP A 3 18.41 34.47 -89.42
N ILE A 4 18.93 35.46 -90.16
CA ILE A 4 19.60 35.25 -91.44
C ILE A 4 20.83 36.16 -91.56
N PHE A 5 21.96 35.58 -91.91
CA PHE A 5 23.15 36.31 -92.37
C PHE A 5 23.28 36.18 -93.89
N ILE A 6 23.45 37.28 -94.63
CA ILE A 6 23.65 37.23 -96.08
C ILE A 6 25.10 37.58 -96.42
N SER A 7 25.82 36.61 -97.00
CA SER A 7 27.17 36.79 -97.56
C SER A 7 27.08 37.06 -99.07
N TYR A 8 27.64 38.18 -99.51
CA TYR A 8 27.54 38.66 -100.89
C TYR A 8 28.72 39.55 -101.30
N SER A 9 28.89 39.78 -102.61
CA SER A 9 29.85 40.77 -103.12
C SER A 9 29.22 42.16 -103.19
N ARG A 10 29.97 43.21 -102.86
CA ARG A 10 29.49 44.61 -102.90
C ARG A 10 28.95 45.05 -104.27
N VAL A 11 29.35 44.39 -105.35
CA VAL A 11 28.84 44.64 -106.71
C VAL A 11 27.35 44.27 -106.82
N ASP A 12 26.87 43.33 -105.99
CA ASP A 12 25.51 42.80 -106.00
C ASP A 12 24.57 43.48 -104.98
N THR A 13 24.96 44.67 -104.49
CA THR A 13 24.23 45.40 -103.43
C THR A 13 22.75 45.59 -103.77
N ASP A 14 22.42 46.02 -104.99
CA ASP A 14 21.04 46.33 -105.38
C ASP A 14 20.11 45.11 -105.25
N PHE A 15 20.64 43.91 -105.57
CA PHE A 15 19.90 42.65 -105.41
C PHE A 15 19.74 42.28 -103.93
N VAL A 16 20.79 42.43 -103.14
CA VAL A 16 20.77 42.07 -101.71
C VAL A 16 19.89 43.01 -100.89
N VAL A 17 19.85 44.30 -101.21
CA VAL A 17 18.91 45.25 -100.60
C VAL A 17 17.47 44.80 -100.86
N LYS A 18 17.15 44.46 -102.11
CA LYS A 18 15.82 43.95 -102.48
C LYS A 18 15.48 42.62 -101.77
N LEU A 19 16.43 41.70 -101.70
CA LEU A 19 16.27 40.41 -101.01
C LEU A 19 16.04 40.61 -99.51
N ARG A 20 16.84 41.47 -98.88
CA ARG A 20 16.71 41.83 -97.47
C ARG A 20 15.34 42.43 -97.19
N GLU A 21 14.93 43.46 -97.92
CA GLU A 21 13.62 44.10 -97.73
C GLU A 21 12.47 43.09 -97.86
N SER A 22 12.58 42.16 -98.82
CA SER A 22 11.57 41.12 -99.03
C SER A 22 11.51 40.10 -97.89
N LEU A 23 12.65 39.73 -97.30
CA LEU A 23 12.72 38.86 -96.12
C LEU A 23 12.27 39.58 -94.85
N THR A 24 12.62 40.85 -94.68
CA THR A 24 12.19 41.67 -93.53
C THR A 24 10.69 41.95 -93.54
N GLN A 25 10.07 42.09 -94.73
CA GLN A 25 8.60 42.15 -94.87
C GLN A 25 7.90 40.86 -94.42
N ARG A 26 8.63 39.76 -94.29
CA ARG A 26 8.16 38.46 -93.80
C ARG A 26 8.64 38.17 -92.36
N ASP A 27 8.95 39.24 -91.60
CA ASP A 27 9.37 39.22 -90.19
C ASP A 27 10.73 38.53 -89.89
N PHE A 28 11.56 38.25 -90.90
CA PHE A 28 12.93 37.77 -90.66
C PHE A 28 13.89 38.90 -90.29
N GLN A 29 14.69 38.70 -89.23
CA GLN A 29 15.82 39.57 -88.92
C GLN A 29 17.01 39.21 -89.82
N VAL A 30 17.44 40.14 -90.68
CA VAL A 30 18.47 39.91 -91.69
C VAL A 30 19.68 40.81 -91.45
N TRP A 31 20.86 40.22 -91.34
CA TRP A 31 22.14 40.91 -91.17
C TRP A 31 22.93 40.99 -92.48
N VAL A 32 23.48 42.17 -92.79
CA VAL A 32 24.35 42.45 -93.97
C VAL A 32 25.46 43.46 -93.62
N ASP A 33 26.63 43.35 -94.27
CA ASP A 33 27.86 44.15 -94.00
C ASP A 33 27.70 45.68 -94.17
N GLN A 34 26.72 46.17 -94.96
CA GLN A 34 26.62 47.61 -95.28
C GLN A 34 26.04 48.50 -94.16
N ASP A 35 25.12 47.97 -93.34
CA ASP A 35 24.32 48.80 -92.41
C ASP A 35 24.55 48.48 -90.92
N SER A 36 25.28 47.39 -90.62
CA SER A 36 25.28 46.81 -89.25
C SER A 36 26.61 46.93 -88.48
N ILE A 37 27.66 47.55 -89.04
CA ILE A 37 28.95 47.73 -88.35
C ILE A 37 29.15 49.21 -87.99
N PRO A 38 29.22 49.57 -86.69
CA PRO A 38 29.50 50.94 -86.26
C PRO A 38 30.90 51.41 -86.69
N TYR A 39 31.05 52.70 -87.00
CA TYR A 39 32.36 53.30 -87.26
C TYR A 39 33.31 53.10 -86.05
N ALA A 40 34.57 52.72 -86.31
CA ALA A 40 35.66 52.49 -85.34
C ALA A 40 35.64 51.16 -84.54
N VAL A 41 34.91 50.13 -84.99
CA VAL A 41 34.98 48.76 -84.45
C VAL A 41 35.79 47.85 -85.38
N GLU A 42 36.49 46.85 -84.84
CA GLU A 42 37.04 45.77 -85.65
C GLU A 42 35.90 44.99 -86.31
N TRP A 43 35.79 45.11 -87.63
CA TRP A 43 34.67 44.57 -88.41
C TRP A 43 34.60 43.03 -88.45
N ARG A 44 35.72 42.32 -88.23
CA ARG A 44 35.78 40.85 -88.29
C ARG A 44 35.09 40.12 -87.13
N PRO A 45 35.34 40.47 -85.85
CA PRO A 45 34.60 39.90 -84.72
C PRO A 45 33.08 40.10 -84.82
N GLU A 46 32.63 41.25 -85.31
CA GLU A 46 31.20 41.55 -85.51
C GLU A 46 30.56 40.63 -86.56
N ILE A 47 31.23 40.40 -87.69
CA ILE A 47 30.78 39.43 -88.71
C ILE A 47 30.71 38.02 -88.14
N GLN A 48 31.73 37.60 -87.38
CA GLN A 48 31.73 36.28 -86.75
C GLN A 48 30.56 36.13 -85.78
N GLN A 49 30.34 37.13 -84.92
CA GLN A 49 29.22 37.15 -83.99
C GLN A 49 27.86 37.16 -84.71
N ALA A 50 27.74 37.88 -85.82
CA ALA A 50 26.55 37.85 -86.67
C ALA A 50 26.29 36.44 -87.23
N ILE A 51 27.32 35.77 -87.75
CA ILE A 51 27.24 34.37 -88.21
C ILE A 51 26.89 33.42 -87.05
N ASP A 52 27.50 33.59 -85.87
CA ASP A 52 27.20 32.79 -84.67
C ASP A 52 25.76 32.97 -84.20
N SER A 53 25.20 34.17 -84.35
CA SER A 53 23.84 34.48 -83.94
C SER A 53 22.78 34.14 -84.98
N ALA A 54 23.19 33.99 -86.25
CA ALA A 54 22.32 33.64 -87.36
C ALA A 54 21.85 32.18 -87.30
N GLN A 55 20.59 31.94 -87.66
CA GLN A 55 20.04 30.59 -87.81
C GLN A 55 20.41 30.01 -89.19
N ALA A 56 20.35 30.83 -90.23
CA ALA A 56 20.76 30.48 -91.58
C ALA A 56 21.76 31.49 -92.16
N VAL A 57 22.65 31.00 -93.02
CA VAL A 57 23.61 31.79 -93.78
C VAL A 57 23.28 31.64 -95.26
N ILE A 58 22.79 32.72 -95.87
CA ILE A 58 22.52 32.79 -97.30
C ILE A 58 23.81 33.21 -98.01
N PHE A 59 24.22 32.44 -99.01
CA PHE A 59 25.34 32.81 -99.87
C PHE A 59 24.84 33.17 -101.26
N VAL A 60 25.05 34.43 -101.65
CA VAL A 60 24.66 34.92 -102.98
C VAL A 60 25.77 34.60 -103.98
N ILE A 61 25.53 33.63 -104.86
CA ILE A 61 26.49 33.16 -105.85
C ILE A 61 26.46 34.07 -107.09
N THR A 62 27.59 34.73 -107.31
CA THR A 62 27.95 35.52 -108.50
C THR A 62 29.45 35.33 -108.79
N PRO A 63 29.96 35.66 -110.00
CA PRO A 63 31.38 35.50 -110.30
C PRO A 63 32.28 36.24 -109.30
N GLU A 64 31.82 37.40 -108.80
CA GLU A 64 32.53 38.26 -107.88
C GLU A 64 32.48 37.75 -106.43
N SER A 65 31.36 37.18 -105.98
CA SER A 65 31.29 36.58 -104.63
C SER A 65 32.04 35.25 -104.57
N ALA A 66 32.04 34.48 -105.65
CA ALA A 66 32.79 33.23 -105.76
C ALA A 66 34.32 33.45 -105.75
N ALA A 67 34.80 34.59 -106.29
CA ALA A 67 36.22 34.96 -106.29
C ALA A 67 36.67 35.75 -105.04
N SER A 68 35.75 36.05 -104.10
CA SER A 68 36.03 36.88 -102.93
C SER A 68 36.62 36.09 -101.76
N ALA A 69 37.85 36.44 -101.37
CA ALA A 69 38.53 35.82 -100.22
C ALA A 69 37.87 36.12 -98.87
N GLU A 70 37.11 37.20 -98.73
CA GLU A 70 36.37 37.49 -97.49
C GLU A 70 35.08 36.66 -97.41
N CYS A 71 34.34 36.52 -98.52
CA CYS A 71 33.19 35.61 -98.59
C CYS A 71 33.60 34.16 -98.29
N GLU A 72 34.76 33.72 -98.81
CA GLU A 72 35.30 32.39 -98.50
C GLU A 72 35.54 32.17 -96.99
N LYS A 73 36.02 33.19 -96.28
CA LYS A 73 36.23 33.14 -94.82
C LYS A 73 34.92 33.05 -94.07
N GLU A 74 33.91 33.83 -94.45
CA GLU A 74 32.58 33.80 -93.84
C GLU A 74 31.91 32.43 -94.00
N ILE A 75 31.97 31.85 -95.20
CA ILE A 75 31.40 30.52 -95.48
C ILE A 75 32.19 29.43 -94.76
N SER A 76 33.52 29.51 -94.74
CA SER A 76 34.35 28.57 -93.98
C SER A 76 34.03 28.62 -92.48
N TYR A 77 33.79 29.82 -91.95
CA TYR A 77 33.41 30.02 -90.56
C TYR A 77 32.01 29.48 -90.25
N ALA A 78 31.04 29.74 -91.13
CA ALA A 78 29.70 29.18 -91.02
C ALA A 78 29.73 27.64 -91.05
N LEU A 79 30.55 27.04 -91.92
CA LEU A 79 30.75 25.58 -91.99
C LEU A 79 31.36 25.01 -90.72
N LEU A 80 32.40 25.64 -90.16
CA LEU A 80 33.03 25.20 -88.91
C LEU A 80 32.04 25.17 -87.75
N ASN A 81 31.07 26.07 -87.75
CA ASN A 81 30.03 26.17 -86.73
C ASN A 81 28.74 25.43 -87.13
N ASN A 82 28.81 24.53 -88.12
CA ASN A 82 27.69 23.75 -88.65
C ASN A 82 26.43 24.59 -88.95
N LYS A 83 26.60 25.82 -89.42
CA LYS A 83 25.47 26.70 -89.76
C LYS A 83 24.74 26.19 -90.99
N ARG A 84 23.43 26.43 -91.03
CA ARG A 84 22.61 26.11 -92.18
C ARG A 84 22.97 27.04 -93.34
N LEU A 85 23.63 26.51 -94.36
CA LEU A 85 24.02 27.26 -95.55
C LEU A 85 23.00 27.11 -96.66
N ILE A 86 22.56 28.23 -97.22
CA ILE A 86 21.58 28.28 -98.32
C ILE A 86 22.23 29.02 -99.51
N PRO A 87 22.75 28.30 -100.51
CA PRO A 87 23.29 28.92 -101.71
C PRO A 87 22.18 29.38 -102.65
N ILE A 88 22.17 30.66 -102.99
CA ILE A 88 21.27 31.24 -103.99
C ILE A 88 22.09 31.71 -105.20
N VAL A 89 21.63 31.44 -106.42
CA VAL A 89 22.34 31.79 -107.66
C VAL A 89 21.67 32.99 -108.29
N TYR A 90 22.34 34.14 -108.23
CA TYR A 90 21.85 35.38 -108.82
C TYR A 90 22.41 35.62 -110.24
N ARG A 91 23.65 35.19 -110.49
CA ARG A 91 24.26 35.21 -111.83
C ARG A 91 24.95 33.88 -112.11
N PRO A 92 24.97 33.40 -113.36
CA PRO A 92 25.61 32.13 -113.69
C PRO A 92 27.11 32.20 -113.42
N VAL A 93 27.64 31.18 -112.73
CA VAL A 93 29.06 31.02 -112.39
C VAL A 93 29.49 29.62 -112.78
N ASP A 94 30.75 29.46 -113.20
CA ASP A 94 31.35 28.13 -113.35
C ASP A 94 31.37 27.42 -111.99
N PRO A 95 30.74 26.24 -111.84
CA PRO A 95 30.77 25.48 -110.61
C PRO A 95 32.18 25.23 -110.06
N SER A 96 33.21 25.24 -110.91
CA SER A 96 34.62 25.10 -110.50
C SER A 96 35.15 26.26 -109.66
N GLN A 97 34.49 27.43 -109.66
CA GLN A 97 34.88 28.63 -108.92
C GLN A 97 34.15 28.76 -107.58
N VAL A 98 33.04 28.05 -107.37
CA VAL A 98 32.28 28.07 -106.11
C VAL A 98 32.98 27.18 -105.05
N PRO A 99 33.02 27.54 -103.76
CA PRO A 99 33.60 26.68 -102.72
C PRO A 99 33.06 25.24 -102.75
N GLN A 100 33.95 24.24 -102.60
CA GLN A 100 33.64 22.81 -102.80
C GLN A 100 32.46 22.32 -101.97
N GLN A 101 32.31 22.85 -100.75
CA GLN A 101 31.28 22.48 -99.78
C GLN A 101 29.89 22.97 -100.20
N LEU A 102 29.81 24.13 -100.87
CA LEU A 102 28.56 24.68 -101.41
C LEU A 102 28.14 23.97 -102.71
N ARG A 103 29.08 23.42 -103.50
CA ARG A 103 28.75 22.63 -104.71
C ARG A 103 27.94 21.37 -104.43
N LYS A 104 28.03 20.85 -103.20
CA LYS A 104 27.29 19.65 -102.77
C LYS A 104 25.86 19.95 -102.35
N LEU A 105 25.51 21.23 -102.20
CA LEU A 105 24.18 21.68 -101.81
C LEU A 105 23.35 21.99 -103.05
N ASN A 106 22.02 21.87 -102.93
CA ASN A 106 21.11 22.31 -103.97
C ASN A 106 21.10 23.84 -104.04
N TRP A 107 21.30 24.39 -105.24
CA TRP A 107 21.35 25.82 -105.48
C TRP A 107 19.96 26.34 -105.84
N LEU A 108 19.52 27.40 -105.15
CA LEU A 108 18.24 28.05 -105.45
C LEU A 108 18.45 29.12 -106.53
N PRO A 109 17.88 28.99 -107.73
CA PRO A 109 18.01 30.00 -108.77
C PRO A 109 17.19 31.26 -108.43
N PHE A 110 17.78 32.44 -108.64
CA PHE A 110 17.14 33.74 -108.47
C PHE A 110 17.35 34.58 -109.74
N ASP A 111 16.29 34.73 -110.55
CA ASP A 111 16.29 35.56 -111.76
C ASP A 111 15.46 36.85 -111.57
N GLN A 112 15.52 37.78 -112.52
CA GLN A 112 14.70 39.01 -112.49
C GLN A 112 13.23 38.74 -112.87
N GLY A 113 12.29 39.52 -112.31
CA GLY A 113 10.85 39.46 -112.65
C GLY A 113 10.05 38.46 -111.81
N GLU A 114 9.10 37.73 -112.42
CA GLU A 114 8.22 36.75 -111.73
C GLU A 114 9.02 35.62 -111.06
N ALA A 115 10.19 35.27 -111.59
CA ALA A 115 11.09 34.26 -111.03
C ALA A 115 11.70 34.65 -109.66
N PHE A 116 11.73 35.94 -109.28
CA PHE A 116 12.20 36.38 -107.97
C PHE A 116 11.23 35.97 -106.86
N THR A 117 9.92 36.05 -107.11
CA THR A 117 8.88 35.72 -106.13
C THR A 117 8.88 34.23 -105.83
N ASP A 118 8.97 33.38 -106.87
CA ASP A 118 9.06 31.92 -106.73
C ASP A 118 10.34 31.49 -105.99
N GLY A 119 11.47 32.14 -106.27
CA GLY A 119 12.74 31.91 -105.58
C GLY A 119 12.65 32.28 -104.10
N LEU A 120 11.99 33.40 -103.78
CA LEU A 120 11.78 33.88 -102.42
C LEU A 120 10.89 32.92 -101.60
N GLU A 121 9.79 32.41 -102.16
CA GLU A 121 8.93 31.45 -101.45
C GLU A 121 9.67 30.15 -101.12
N LYS A 122 10.43 29.60 -102.07
CA LYS A 122 11.27 28.41 -101.84
C LYS A 122 12.37 28.66 -100.82
N LEU A 123 12.94 29.86 -100.81
CA LEU A 123 13.93 30.26 -99.81
C LEU A 123 13.30 30.31 -98.40
N ILE A 124 12.11 30.88 -98.26
CA ILE A 124 11.38 30.93 -96.98
C ILE A 124 11.03 29.52 -96.51
N GLU A 125 10.47 28.67 -97.38
CA GLU A 125 10.18 27.26 -97.06
C GLU A 125 11.44 26.53 -96.59
N THR A 126 12.56 26.79 -97.26
CA THR A 126 13.86 26.26 -96.84
C THR A 126 14.20 26.76 -95.44
N ILE A 127 14.17 28.05 -95.16
CA ILE A 127 14.53 28.62 -93.84
C ILE A 127 13.64 28.04 -92.73
N GLU A 128 12.33 27.94 -92.95
CA GLU A 128 11.35 27.48 -91.96
C GLU A 128 11.41 25.96 -91.68
N THR A 129 11.93 25.17 -92.62
CA THR A 129 12.09 23.72 -92.44
C THR A 129 12.92 23.44 -91.18
N ASP A 130 12.37 22.70 -90.21
CA ASP A 130 13.04 22.37 -88.95
C ASP A 130 13.50 23.62 -88.15
N HIS A 131 12.81 24.76 -88.25
CA HIS A 131 13.21 26.02 -87.62
C HIS A 131 13.52 25.91 -86.11
N GLU A 132 12.66 25.26 -85.32
CA GLU A 132 12.90 25.09 -83.87
C GLU A 132 14.18 24.28 -83.57
N TRP A 133 14.54 23.35 -84.46
CA TRP A 133 15.77 22.57 -84.35
C TRP A 133 17.02 23.43 -84.60
N VAL A 134 16.98 24.27 -85.64
CA VAL A 134 18.06 25.22 -85.99
C VAL A 134 18.18 26.32 -84.94
N ARG A 135 17.05 26.78 -84.41
CA ARG A 135 17.01 27.78 -83.32
C ARG A 135 17.67 27.25 -82.06
N LEU A 136 17.39 26.01 -81.66
CA LEU A 136 18.05 25.37 -80.53
C LEU A 136 19.55 25.18 -80.77
N HIS A 137 19.96 24.76 -81.98
CA HIS A 137 21.38 24.72 -82.38
C HIS A 137 22.07 26.08 -82.14
N THR A 138 21.51 27.15 -82.69
CA THR A 138 22.09 28.50 -82.57
C THR A 138 22.09 29.00 -81.12
N ARG A 139 21.02 28.77 -80.36
CA ARG A 139 20.97 29.13 -78.93
C ARG A 139 22.03 28.39 -78.12
N LEU A 140 22.22 27.09 -78.35
CA LEU A 140 23.25 26.29 -77.68
C LEU A 140 24.65 26.71 -78.09
N HIS A 141 24.86 27.05 -79.37
CA HIS A 141 26.13 27.56 -79.87
C HIS A 141 26.56 28.85 -79.17
N ILE A 142 25.67 29.83 -79.08
CA ILE A 142 25.94 31.11 -78.41
C ILE A 142 26.28 30.89 -76.94
N ARG A 143 25.50 30.06 -76.23
CA ARG A 143 25.76 29.75 -74.82
C ARG A 143 27.06 28.98 -74.59
N ALA A 144 27.38 28.03 -75.47
CA ALA A 144 28.61 27.27 -75.40
C ALA A 144 29.83 28.19 -75.62
N ARG A 145 29.74 29.15 -76.55
CA ARG A 145 30.76 30.17 -76.74
C ARG A 145 30.88 31.12 -75.55
N GLU A 146 29.77 31.59 -75.01
CA GLU A 146 29.78 32.43 -73.82
C GLU A 146 30.47 31.70 -72.66
N TRP A 147 30.14 30.42 -72.44
CA TRP A 147 30.81 29.58 -71.46
C TRP A 147 32.32 29.43 -71.73
N ASP A 148 32.72 29.18 -72.97
CA ASP A 148 34.14 29.02 -73.34
C ASP A 148 34.94 30.33 -73.17
N THR A 149 34.38 31.46 -73.60
CA THR A 149 34.98 32.80 -73.40
C THR A 149 35.10 33.20 -71.93
N LYS A 150 34.24 32.65 -71.06
CA LYS A 150 34.29 32.84 -69.60
C LYS A 150 35.12 31.76 -68.89
N GLU A 151 36.16 31.26 -69.56
CA GLU A 151 37.10 30.27 -69.03
C GLU A 151 36.40 28.99 -68.52
N ARG A 152 35.33 28.58 -69.19
CA ARG A 152 34.53 27.38 -68.87
C ARG A 152 33.95 27.39 -67.45
N ASN A 153 33.59 28.56 -66.93
CA ASN A 153 33.04 28.72 -65.59
C ASN A 153 31.69 28.00 -65.42
N SER A 154 31.60 27.14 -64.40
CA SER A 154 30.41 26.37 -64.01
C SER A 154 29.13 27.17 -63.69
N SER A 155 29.20 28.50 -63.63
CA SER A 155 28.02 29.37 -63.48
C SER A 155 27.23 29.54 -64.78
N TYR A 156 27.89 29.36 -65.93
CA TYR A 156 27.31 29.55 -67.26
C TYR A 156 26.79 28.26 -67.90
N VAL A 157 26.90 27.12 -67.20
CA VAL A 157 26.40 25.82 -67.66
C VAL A 157 24.88 25.72 -67.58
N LEU A 158 24.29 24.84 -68.40
CA LEU A 158 22.85 24.63 -68.43
C LEU A 158 22.36 23.95 -67.14
N ARG A 159 21.14 24.28 -66.72
CA ARG A 159 20.51 23.75 -65.50
C ARG A 159 19.02 23.50 -65.74
N GLY A 160 18.45 22.55 -65.02
CA GLY A 160 17.01 22.25 -65.07
C GLY A 160 16.53 21.90 -66.48
N ASP A 161 15.40 22.45 -66.88
CA ASP A 161 14.72 22.15 -68.15
C ASP A 161 15.55 22.50 -69.40
N ASP A 162 16.41 23.53 -69.30
CA ASP A 162 17.33 23.91 -70.38
C ASP A 162 18.39 22.82 -70.63
N LEU A 163 18.86 22.12 -69.59
CA LEU A 163 19.78 20.98 -69.73
C LEU A 163 19.07 19.76 -70.33
N ILE A 164 17.85 19.48 -69.89
CA ILE A 164 17.04 18.36 -70.41
C ILE A 164 16.79 18.54 -71.91
N SER A 165 16.37 19.74 -72.32
CA SER A 165 16.11 20.08 -73.71
C SER A 165 17.38 19.99 -74.58
N ALA A 166 18.53 20.42 -74.04
CA ALA A 166 19.81 20.33 -74.74
C ALA A 166 20.32 18.88 -74.88
N GLU A 167 20.14 18.03 -73.87
CA GLU A 167 20.49 16.61 -73.93
C GLU A 167 19.64 15.86 -74.96
N GLU A 168 18.34 16.15 -75.01
CA GLU A 168 17.42 15.54 -75.98
C GLU A 168 17.76 15.99 -77.42
N TRP A 169 18.07 17.28 -77.59
CA TRP A 169 18.58 17.82 -78.84
C TRP A 169 19.91 17.15 -79.24
N LEU A 170 20.87 17.00 -78.32
CA LEU A 170 22.15 16.35 -78.63
C LEU A 170 21.97 14.90 -79.08
N LYS A 171 21.10 14.12 -78.43
CA LYS A 171 20.80 12.74 -78.86
C LYS A 171 20.27 12.69 -80.28
N GLN A 172 19.28 13.53 -80.60
CA GLN A 172 18.68 13.58 -81.93
C GLN A 172 19.68 14.06 -82.99
N SER A 173 20.64 14.91 -82.62
CA SER A 173 21.68 15.38 -83.53
C SER A 173 22.64 14.25 -83.91
N THR A 174 22.98 13.37 -82.96
CA THR A 174 23.84 12.21 -83.25
C THR A 174 23.19 11.17 -84.17
N LEU A 175 21.88 11.24 -84.39
CA LEU A 175 21.12 10.37 -85.30
C LEU A 175 21.07 10.89 -86.75
N GLY A 176 21.79 11.97 -87.08
CA GLY A 176 21.99 12.43 -88.46
C GLY A 176 21.11 13.59 -88.91
N LYS A 177 20.34 14.23 -88.01
CA LYS A 177 19.58 15.46 -88.31
C LYS A 177 20.54 16.65 -88.47
N GLN A 178 20.27 17.51 -89.47
CA GLN A 178 21.07 18.71 -89.76
C GLN A 178 20.39 19.97 -89.20
N PRO A 179 21.14 20.97 -88.69
CA PRO A 179 22.59 20.96 -88.48
C PRO A 179 23.01 20.00 -87.36
N ALA A 180 24.19 19.39 -87.53
CA ALA A 180 24.79 18.53 -86.51
C ALA A 180 25.44 19.36 -85.39
N SER A 181 25.47 18.80 -84.18
CA SER A 181 26.10 19.42 -83.01
C SER A 181 27.59 19.65 -83.24
N THR A 182 28.08 20.83 -82.85
CA THR A 182 29.52 21.14 -82.83
C THR A 182 30.19 20.47 -81.63
N GLU A 183 31.51 20.27 -81.69
CA GLU A 183 32.27 19.73 -80.54
C GLU A 183 32.12 20.63 -79.30
N LEU A 184 32.11 21.96 -79.49
CA LEU A 184 31.93 22.90 -78.39
C LEU A 184 30.57 22.75 -77.69
N GLN A 185 29.49 22.52 -78.45
CA GLN A 185 28.16 22.26 -77.88
C GLN A 185 28.14 20.93 -77.10
N LYS A 186 28.83 19.89 -77.58
CA LYS A 186 28.95 18.61 -76.88
C LYS A 186 29.65 18.77 -75.54
N GLU A 187 30.82 19.41 -75.54
CA GLU A 187 31.60 19.70 -74.33
C GLU A 187 30.78 20.51 -73.32
N TYR A 188 30.04 21.52 -73.80
CA TYR A 188 29.20 22.36 -72.95
C TYR A 188 28.05 21.59 -72.30
N ILE A 189 27.35 20.71 -73.04
CA ILE A 189 26.26 19.89 -72.52
C ILE A 189 26.81 18.83 -71.53
N GLU A 190 27.97 18.25 -71.82
CA GLU A 190 28.62 17.28 -70.93
C GLU A 190 29.04 17.93 -69.60
N GLU A 191 29.67 19.10 -69.62
CA GLU A 191 30.04 19.81 -68.39
C GLU A 191 28.79 20.27 -67.60
N SER A 192 27.70 20.61 -68.31
CA SER A 192 26.42 20.89 -67.66
C SER A 192 25.87 19.66 -66.93
N ARG A 193 26.02 18.45 -67.50
CA ARG A 193 25.63 17.18 -66.88
C ARG A 193 26.48 16.85 -65.65
N THR A 194 27.82 16.96 -65.74
CA THR A 194 28.72 16.68 -64.62
C THR A 194 28.44 17.60 -63.44
N PHE A 195 28.20 18.89 -63.71
CA PHE A 195 27.83 19.87 -62.70
C PHE A 195 26.49 19.55 -62.00
N ALA A 196 25.44 19.22 -62.76
CA ALA A 196 24.13 18.87 -62.22
C ALA A 196 24.20 17.65 -61.27
N THR A 197 24.98 16.63 -61.63
CA THR A 197 25.18 15.45 -60.76
C THR A 197 25.96 15.78 -59.49
N ARG A 198 26.95 16.67 -59.56
CA ARG A 198 27.74 17.13 -58.41
C ARG A 198 26.89 17.89 -57.39
N ILE A 199 26.04 18.80 -57.85
CA ILE A 199 25.11 19.55 -56.98
C ILE A 199 24.07 18.61 -56.35
N ARG A 200 23.51 17.69 -57.13
CA ARG A 200 22.53 16.72 -56.62
C ARG A 200 23.11 15.85 -55.50
N ARG A 201 24.34 15.33 -55.67
CA ARG A 201 25.03 14.55 -54.63
C ARG A 201 25.30 15.38 -53.37
N ARG A 202 25.78 16.62 -53.51
CA ARG A 202 26.06 17.51 -52.37
C ARG A 202 24.81 17.84 -51.56
N THR A 203 23.70 18.11 -52.24
CA THR A 203 22.42 18.47 -51.61
C THR A 203 21.85 17.31 -50.79
N ILE A 204 21.92 16.08 -51.33
CA ILE A 204 21.47 14.88 -50.63
C ILE A 204 22.31 14.62 -49.36
N VAL A 205 23.64 14.71 -49.44
CA VAL A 205 24.53 14.48 -48.28
C VAL A 205 24.28 15.49 -47.17
N VAL A 206 24.16 16.79 -47.49
CA VAL A 206 23.90 17.84 -46.50
C VAL A 206 22.52 17.66 -45.85
N GLY A 207 21.49 17.31 -46.64
CA GLY A 207 20.15 17.01 -46.13
C GLY A 207 20.14 15.83 -45.14
N SER A 208 20.86 14.75 -45.46
CA SER A 208 20.94 13.56 -44.60
C SER A 208 21.64 13.84 -43.26
N ILE A 209 22.70 14.64 -43.25
CA ILE A 209 23.41 15.02 -42.00
C ILE A 209 22.49 15.86 -41.11
N GLY A 210 21.78 16.83 -41.68
CA GLY A 210 20.81 17.66 -40.94
C GLY A 210 19.70 16.83 -40.30
N LEU A 211 19.13 15.88 -41.04
CA LEU A 211 18.09 14.99 -40.54
C LEU A 211 18.60 14.09 -39.40
N PHE A 212 19.82 13.55 -39.51
CA PHE A 212 20.43 12.74 -38.47
C PHE A 212 20.65 13.52 -37.17
N ILE A 213 21.11 14.77 -37.26
CA ILE A 213 21.29 15.65 -36.09
C ILE A 213 19.95 15.93 -35.40
N VAL A 214 18.90 16.26 -36.17
CA VAL A 214 17.57 16.53 -35.61
C VAL A 214 16.97 15.31 -34.94
N LEU A 215 17.07 14.12 -35.56
CA LEU A 215 16.60 12.87 -34.96
C LEU A 215 17.39 12.51 -33.70
N SER A 216 18.71 12.69 -33.70
CA SER A 216 19.55 12.43 -32.52
C SER A 216 19.22 13.38 -31.37
N LEU A 217 19.00 14.66 -31.65
CA LEU A 217 18.56 15.64 -30.65
C LEU A 217 17.15 15.32 -30.12
N ALA A 218 16.22 14.87 -30.97
CA ALA A 218 14.89 14.47 -30.54
C ALA A 218 14.92 13.23 -29.62
N VAL A 219 15.77 12.24 -29.93
CA VAL A 219 15.99 11.07 -29.07
C VAL A 219 16.63 11.47 -27.75
N LEU A 220 17.67 12.32 -27.76
CA LEU A 220 18.28 12.84 -26.54
C LEU A 220 17.29 13.64 -25.70
N PHE A 221 16.48 14.49 -26.32
CA PHE A 221 15.42 15.24 -25.65
C PHE A 221 14.37 14.31 -25.03
N PHE A 222 13.96 13.25 -25.75
CA PHE A 222 13.04 12.25 -25.23
C PHE A 222 13.62 11.50 -24.02
N ILE A 223 14.88 11.05 -24.10
CA ILE A 223 15.59 10.38 -22.98
C ILE A 223 15.78 11.32 -21.79
N GLN A 224 16.10 12.60 -22.03
CA GLN A 224 16.19 13.60 -20.96
C GLN A 224 14.83 13.86 -20.32
N ARG A 225 13.76 13.92 -21.12
CA ARG A 225 12.40 14.12 -20.63
C ARG A 225 11.92 12.95 -19.76
N THR A 226 12.22 11.71 -20.13
CA THR A 226 11.85 10.54 -19.30
C THR A 226 12.64 10.52 -18.00
N LYS A 227 13.97 10.71 -18.05
CA LYS A 227 14.81 10.76 -16.83
C LYS A 227 14.41 11.89 -15.87
N THR A 228 14.02 13.05 -16.39
CA THR A 228 13.59 14.18 -15.54
C THR A 228 12.24 13.92 -14.87
N ALA A 229 11.31 13.24 -15.56
CA ALA A 229 10.05 12.81 -14.98
C ALA A 229 10.29 11.79 -13.85
N ASP A 230 11.11 10.77 -14.08
CA ASP A 230 11.42 9.73 -13.09
C ASP A 230 12.14 10.32 -11.85
N ASN A 231 13.10 11.23 -12.07
CA ASN A 231 13.81 11.91 -10.97
C ASN A 231 12.88 12.79 -10.13
N PHE A 232 11.90 13.45 -10.77
CA PHE A 232 10.93 14.30 -10.07
C PHE A 232 9.96 13.46 -9.23
N GLU A 233 9.51 12.31 -9.76
CA GLU A 233 8.67 11.36 -9.03
C GLU A 233 9.41 10.78 -7.81
N GLN A 234 10.68 10.36 -7.98
CA GLN A 234 11.52 9.88 -6.87
C GLN A 234 11.81 10.97 -5.84
N ALA A 235 12.01 12.23 -6.26
CA ALA A 235 12.22 13.35 -5.34
C ALA A 235 10.97 13.62 -4.50
N GLN A 236 9.78 13.56 -5.11
CA GLN A 236 8.52 13.70 -4.37
C GLN A 236 8.26 12.53 -3.42
N ALA A 237 8.55 11.30 -3.85
CA ALA A 237 8.49 10.10 -3.02
C ALA A 237 9.38 10.24 -1.76
N ASN A 238 10.65 10.58 -1.96
CA ASN A 238 11.60 10.78 -0.87
C ASN A 238 11.19 11.92 0.08
N HIS A 239 10.65 13.01 -0.46
CA HIS A 239 10.15 14.12 0.35
C HIS A 239 8.94 13.68 1.21
N ARG A 240 7.95 13.00 0.63
CA ARG A 240 6.77 12.48 1.36
C ARG A 240 7.16 11.47 2.43
N ARG A 241 8.10 10.57 2.12
CA ARG A 241 8.66 9.61 3.09
C ARG A 241 9.31 10.32 4.28
N THR A 242 10.09 11.37 4.02
CA THR A 242 10.74 12.16 5.07
C THR A 242 9.71 12.87 5.96
N VAL A 243 8.67 13.46 5.35
CA VAL A 243 7.57 14.08 6.10
C VAL A 243 6.83 13.05 6.97
N ALA A 244 6.51 11.87 6.42
CA ALA A 244 5.84 10.82 7.18
C ALA A 244 6.67 10.30 8.37
N LEU A 245 7.99 10.15 8.18
CA LEU A 245 8.90 9.76 9.26
C LEU A 245 9.03 10.84 10.34
N ASN A 246 9.10 12.12 9.95
CA ASN A 246 9.12 13.22 10.91
C ASN A 246 7.83 13.27 11.74
N LEU A 247 6.66 13.08 11.11
CA LEU A 247 5.38 13.00 11.80
C LEU A 247 5.32 11.83 12.80
N ALA A 248 5.84 10.66 12.42
CA ALA A 248 5.91 9.50 13.31
C ALA A 248 6.88 9.74 14.49
N SER A 249 8.04 10.34 14.24
CA SER A 249 9.00 10.71 15.29
C SER A 249 8.39 11.72 16.28
N GLU A 250 7.71 12.74 15.78
CA GLU A 250 7.06 13.73 16.64
C GLU A 250 5.89 13.13 17.44
N ALA A 251 5.15 12.20 16.84
CA ALA A 251 4.15 11.43 17.56
C ALA A 251 4.76 10.66 18.75
N GLU A 252 5.97 10.09 18.61
CA GLU A 252 6.67 9.44 19.72
C GLU A 252 7.12 10.40 20.84
N ASN A 253 7.40 11.66 20.53
CA ASN A 253 7.69 12.67 21.55
C ASN A 253 6.44 13.07 22.33
N LEU A 254 5.29 13.11 21.63
CA LEU A 254 4.03 13.61 22.19
C LEU A 254 3.21 12.55 22.94
N VAL A 255 3.63 11.28 22.96
CA VAL A 255 2.88 10.18 23.60
C VAL A 255 2.51 10.49 25.04
N ASN A 256 3.44 11.02 25.81
CA ASN A 256 3.21 11.31 27.23
C ASN A 256 2.48 12.63 27.46
N ALA A 257 2.74 13.64 26.63
CA ALA A 257 2.18 14.98 26.79
C ALA A 257 0.75 15.10 26.23
N ASN A 258 0.54 14.64 25.00
CA ASN A 258 -0.74 14.72 24.30
C ASN A 258 -0.95 13.48 23.40
N PRO A 259 -1.42 12.36 23.96
CA PRO A 259 -1.47 11.10 23.24
C PRO A 259 -2.50 11.06 22.10
N GLN A 260 -3.58 11.84 22.19
CA GLN A 260 -4.54 11.97 21.09
C GLN A 260 -3.90 12.63 19.87
N LEU A 261 -3.13 13.69 20.09
CA LEU A 261 -2.36 14.37 19.04
C LEU A 261 -1.29 13.43 18.45
N ALA A 262 -0.60 12.66 19.28
CA ALA A 262 0.36 11.66 18.83
C ALA A 262 -0.26 10.63 17.86
N ILE A 263 -1.43 10.08 18.21
CA ILE A 263 -2.13 9.13 17.33
C ILE A 263 -2.51 9.76 15.99
N LEU A 264 -3.01 11.00 16.01
CA LEU A 264 -3.40 11.73 14.79
C LEU A 264 -2.20 12.02 13.88
N LEU A 265 -1.05 12.41 14.44
CA LEU A 265 0.18 12.66 13.67
C LEU A 265 0.71 11.37 13.01
N ALA A 266 0.74 10.26 13.76
CA ALA A 266 1.15 8.97 13.22
C ALA A 266 0.17 8.43 12.16
N ALA A 267 -1.14 8.64 12.34
CA ALA A 267 -2.16 8.30 11.36
C ALA A 267 -2.02 9.13 10.06
N GLU A 268 -1.69 10.42 10.19
CA GLU A 268 -1.47 11.27 9.01
C GLU A 268 -0.20 10.89 8.25
N GLY A 269 0.90 10.57 8.95
CA GLY A 269 2.10 10.02 8.32
C GLY A 269 1.82 8.74 7.52
N MET A 270 0.96 7.86 8.05
CA MET A 270 0.55 6.64 7.37
C MET A 270 -0.32 6.93 6.13
N ARG A 271 -1.24 7.90 6.22
CA ARG A 271 -2.08 8.33 5.09
C ARG A 271 -1.26 8.92 3.92
N ILE A 272 -0.22 9.69 4.24
CA ILE A 272 0.69 10.31 3.25
C ILE A 272 1.44 9.24 2.44
N THR A 273 1.90 8.16 3.11
CA THR A 273 2.61 7.05 2.45
C THR A 273 1.67 6.19 1.60
N GLN A 274 0.45 5.93 2.07
CA GLN A 274 -0.53 5.10 1.35
C GLN A 274 -1.01 5.74 0.03
N ARG A 275 -1.20 7.07 0.00
CA ARG A 275 -1.57 7.80 -1.23
C ARG A 275 -0.46 7.84 -2.28
N ALA A 276 0.77 7.52 -1.92
CA ALA A 276 1.91 7.51 -2.83
C ALA A 276 2.10 6.16 -3.56
N GLY A 277 1.31 5.12 -3.23
CA GLY A 277 1.51 3.77 -3.79
C GLY A 277 2.81 3.09 -3.31
N GLU A 278 3.50 3.69 -2.34
CA GLU A 278 4.69 3.14 -1.70
C GLU A 278 4.26 2.06 -0.69
N GLN A 279 5.05 1.00 -0.53
CA GLN A 279 4.88 0.11 0.62
C GLN A 279 4.97 0.96 1.88
N THR A 280 3.89 0.96 2.67
CA THR A 280 3.78 1.69 3.93
C THR A 280 5.07 1.53 4.71
N VAL A 281 5.71 2.64 5.05
CA VAL A 281 6.96 2.63 5.81
C VAL A 281 6.67 1.87 7.10
N GLN A 282 7.20 0.65 7.23
CA GLN A 282 6.90 -0.25 8.35
C GLN A 282 7.14 0.44 9.69
N GLU A 283 8.07 1.38 9.73
CA GLU A 283 8.38 2.24 10.87
C GLU A 283 7.20 3.12 11.29
N VAL A 284 6.56 3.85 10.36
CA VAL A 284 5.39 4.69 10.63
C VAL A 284 4.20 3.85 11.11
N ARG A 285 3.97 2.69 10.46
CA ARG A 285 2.93 1.73 10.86
C ARG A 285 3.20 1.18 12.25
N ARG A 286 4.44 0.81 12.56
CA ARG A 286 4.86 0.31 13.87
C ARG A 286 4.66 1.36 14.95
N THR A 287 4.97 2.62 14.66
CA THR A 287 4.73 3.74 15.58
C THR A 287 3.23 3.90 15.85
N LEU A 288 2.37 3.96 14.82
CA LEU A 288 0.92 4.08 15.04
C LEU A 288 0.36 2.91 15.87
N ALA A 289 0.74 1.67 15.53
CA ALA A 289 0.35 0.48 16.30
C ALA A 289 0.80 0.56 17.76
N LYS A 290 2.05 0.97 18.02
CA LYS A 290 2.61 1.17 19.36
C LYS A 290 1.84 2.24 20.14
N LEU A 291 1.45 3.34 19.49
CA LEU A 291 0.71 4.44 20.10
C LEU A 291 -0.72 4.03 20.46
N LEU A 292 -1.39 3.26 19.61
CA LEU A 292 -2.71 2.71 19.90
C LEU A 292 -2.65 1.75 21.08
N THR A 293 -1.66 0.84 21.13
CA THR A 293 -1.45 -0.01 22.30
C THR A 293 -1.23 0.80 23.57
N ALA A 294 -0.38 1.83 23.52
CA ALA A 294 -0.08 2.67 24.67
C ALA A 294 -1.28 3.52 25.11
N TYR A 295 -2.14 3.97 24.19
CA TYR A 295 -3.32 4.77 24.52
C TYR A 295 -4.49 3.93 24.99
N MET A 296 -4.70 2.75 24.41
CA MET A 296 -5.76 1.81 24.82
C MET A 296 -5.44 1.15 26.17
N ALA A 297 -4.16 1.07 26.55
CA ALA A 297 -3.73 0.70 27.90
C ALA A 297 -3.84 1.85 28.92
N ARG A 298 -4.03 3.11 28.48
CA ARG A 298 -4.10 4.30 29.34
C ARG A 298 -5.46 4.68 29.95
N PRO A 299 -6.66 4.22 29.51
CA PRO A 299 -7.90 4.83 29.96
C PRO A 299 -8.12 4.74 31.47
N MET A 300 -7.55 3.76 32.17
CA MET A 300 -7.64 3.72 33.64
C MET A 300 -6.70 4.69 34.35
N ALA A 301 -5.48 4.94 33.85
CA ALA A 301 -4.47 5.66 34.63
C ALA A 301 -4.74 7.16 34.84
N LYS A 302 -5.50 7.80 33.95
CA LYS A 302 -5.72 9.27 33.99
C LYS A 302 -6.97 9.69 34.77
N VAL A 303 -7.97 8.82 34.87
CA VAL A 303 -9.19 9.09 35.67
C VAL A 303 -8.93 8.86 37.17
N LEU A 304 -7.85 8.13 37.52
CA LEU A 304 -7.68 7.43 38.79
C LEU A 304 -6.35 7.74 39.52
N ALA A 305 -5.62 8.77 39.09
CA ALA A 305 -4.36 9.14 39.72
C ALA A 305 -4.58 9.73 41.13
N GLY A 306 -3.95 9.15 42.16
CA GLY A 306 -3.84 9.72 43.50
C GLY A 306 -4.82 9.20 44.57
N SER A 307 -5.49 8.07 44.33
CA SER A 307 -6.35 7.42 45.33
C SER A 307 -5.80 6.03 45.68
N TYR A 308 -5.92 5.62 46.94
CA TYR A 308 -5.66 4.22 47.35
C TYR A 308 -6.86 3.37 46.94
N TYR A 309 -6.61 2.23 46.29
CA TYR A 309 -7.65 1.28 45.90
C TYR A 309 -7.68 0.12 46.87
N SER A 310 -8.87 -0.30 47.30
CA SER A 310 -9.01 -1.33 48.34
C SER A 310 -9.61 -2.64 47.85
N SER A 311 -10.37 -2.62 46.75
CA SER A 311 -10.98 -3.83 46.16
C SER A 311 -11.51 -3.52 44.76
N PHE A 312 -11.63 -4.56 43.93
CA PHE A 312 -12.31 -4.50 42.64
C PHE A 312 -13.02 -5.81 42.32
N SER A 313 -13.95 -5.77 41.38
CA SER A 313 -14.61 -6.96 40.84
C SER A 313 -15.05 -6.69 39.40
N VAL A 314 -15.12 -7.76 38.59
CA VAL A 314 -15.29 -7.70 37.14
C VAL A 314 -16.40 -8.64 36.70
N ASP A 315 -17.10 -8.22 35.65
CA ASP A 315 -18.06 -8.99 34.87
C ASP A 315 -17.65 -8.97 33.40
N SER A 316 -18.37 -9.69 32.53
CA SER A 316 -18.13 -9.77 31.08
C SER A 316 -17.94 -8.43 30.37
N ASP A 317 -18.68 -7.41 30.82
CA ASP A 317 -18.74 -6.09 30.18
C ASP A 317 -18.58 -4.93 31.16
N SER A 318 -18.25 -5.19 32.42
CA SER A 318 -18.18 -4.12 33.40
C SER A 318 -17.21 -4.36 34.54
N ILE A 319 -16.73 -3.27 35.13
CA ILE A 319 -15.68 -3.25 36.15
C ILE A 319 -16.13 -2.32 37.27
N VAL A 320 -16.09 -2.81 38.50
CA VAL A 320 -16.29 -2.02 39.72
C VAL A 320 -14.98 -1.97 40.48
N PHE A 321 -14.58 -0.80 40.96
CA PHE A 321 -13.48 -0.67 41.91
C PHE A 321 -13.74 0.41 42.96
N ALA A 322 -13.21 0.16 44.16
CA ALA A 322 -13.31 1.03 45.31
C ALA A 322 -12.02 1.82 45.50
N SER A 323 -12.15 3.14 45.69
CA SER A 323 -11.05 4.03 46.02
C SER A 323 -11.31 4.75 47.35
N SER A 324 -10.28 5.42 47.89
CA SER A 324 -10.42 6.30 49.06
C SER A 324 -11.46 7.43 48.87
N ASN A 325 -11.83 7.73 47.63
CA ASN A 325 -12.70 8.86 47.28
C ASN A 325 -14.12 8.44 46.85
N GLY A 326 -14.38 7.13 46.71
CA GLY A 326 -15.67 6.65 46.26
C GLY A 326 -15.63 5.29 45.56
N LEU A 327 -16.78 4.93 45.02
CA LEU A 327 -16.96 3.77 44.15
C LEU A 327 -16.95 4.22 42.70
N HIS A 328 -16.35 3.39 41.85
CA HIS A 328 -16.22 3.67 40.44
C HIS A 328 -16.68 2.47 39.64
N PHE A 329 -17.48 2.74 38.62
CA PHE A 329 -18.02 1.76 37.70
C PHE A 329 -17.67 2.14 36.27
N ILE A 330 -17.20 1.16 35.51
CA ILE A 330 -16.89 1.27 34.10
C ILE A 330 -17.65 0.20 33.35
N GLU A 331 -18.47 0.62 32.39
CA GLU A 331 -19.01 -0.27 31.37
C GLU A 331 -18.07 -0.26 30.17
N LEU A 332 -17.82 -1.43 29.61
CA LEU A 332 -16.98 -1.62 28.44
C LEU A 332 -17.83 -1.85 27.19
N ASP A 333 -17.34 -1.41 26.03
CA ASP A 333 -17.91 -1.80 24.75
C ASP A 333 -17.34 -3.14 24.25
N ALA A 334 -17.80 -3.59 23.08
CA ALA A 334 -17.33 -4.83 22.45
C ALA A 334 -15.82 -4.86 22.17
N TYR A 335 -15.15 -3.70 22.19
CA TYR A 335 -13.72 -3.52 21.98
C TYR A 335 -12.99 -3.18 23.28
N GLY A 336 -13.62 -3.41 24.45
CA GLY A 336 -13.05 -3.16 25.78
C GLY A 336 -12.67 -1.71 26.05
N LEU A 337 -13.23 -0.77 25.28
CA LEU A 337 -13.17 0.65 25.57
C LEU A 337 -14.22 1.01 26.61
N SER A 338 -13.94 1.99 27.46
CA SER A 338 -14.96 2.55 28.36
C SER A 338 -16.10 3.14 27.52
N LYS A 339 -17.25 2.47 27.58
CA LYS A 339 -18.52 2.90 27.02
C LYS A 339 -19.17 3.93 27.93
N SER A 340 -19.14 3.69 29.24
CA SER A 340 -19.65 4.61 30.26
C SER A 340 -18.79 4.56 31.52
N TYR A 341 -18.80 5.65 32.28
CA TYR A 341 -18.13 5.78 33.57
C TYR A 341 -19.06 6.45 34.57
N HIS A 342 -19.26 5.82 35.71
CA HIS A 342 -20.08 6.31 36.81
C HIS A 342 -19.25 6.31 38.09
N SER A 343 -19.35 7.38 38.87
CA SER A 343 -18.68 7.48 40.16
C SER A 343 -19.69 7.85 41.24
N ILE A 344 -19.67 7.11 42.35
CA ILE A 344 -20.56 7.30 43.49
C ILE A 344 -19.69 7.70 44.69
N SER A 345 -19.94 8.88 45.24
CA SER A 345 -19.23 9.36 46.43
C SER A 345 -19.55 8.47 47.63
N TRP A 346 -18.51 8.04 48.34
CA TRP A 346 -18.64 7.13 49.48
C TRP A 346 -18.32 7.84 50.80
N SER A 347 -19.19 7.68 51.80
CA SER A 347 -19.03 8.29 53.13
C SER A 347 -19.34 7.30 54.27
N LYS A 348 -19.45 6.01 53.96
CA LYS A 348 -20.01 4.97 54.83
C LYS A 348 -18.93 4.02 55.38
N GLY A 349 -17.79 4.59 55.79
CA GLY A 349 -16.63 3.84 56.29
C GLY A 349 -15.63 3.44 55.19
N ARG A 350 -14.50 2.83 55.55
CA ARG A 350 -13.51 2.36 54.57
C ARG A 350 -14.01 1.12 53.86
N ILE A 351 -13.98 1.11 52.53
CA ILE A 351 -14.40 -0.05 51.74
C ILE A 351 -13.35 -1.17 51.89
N GLN A 352 -13.81 -2.35 52.29
CA GLN A 352 -12.98 -3.55 52.47
C GLN A 352 -13.06 -4.49 51.27
N ARG A 353 -14.25 -4.68 50.69
CA ARG A 353 -14.47 -5.56 49.53
C ARG A 353 -15.59 -5.07 48.62
N THR A 354 -15.50 -5.39 47.33
CA THR A 354 -16.54 -5.18 46.32
C THR A 354 -16.91 -6.50 45.64
N TYR A 355 -18.21 -6.72 45.42
CA TYR A 355 -18.74 -7.91 44.75
C TYR A 355 -19.66 -7.49 43.60
N GLY A 356 -19.62 -8.21 42.48
CA GLY A 356 -20.28 -7.76 41.25
C GLY A 356 -19.41 -6.77 40.46
N PRO A 357 -19.83 -6.32 39.27
CA PRO A 357 -21.21 -6.01 38.94
C PRO A 357 -21.96 -7.21 38.38
N VAL A 358 -23.28 -7.26 38.61
CA VAL A 358 -24.14 -8.13 37.82
C VAL A 358 -25.36 -7.32 37.40
N GLY A 359 -25.40 -6.97 36.12
CA GLY A 359 -26.31 -5.94 35.62
C GLY A 359 -26.02 -4.57 36.27
N ASN A 360 -27.07 -3.92 36.78
CA ASN A 360 -26.99 -2.57 37.35
C ASN A 360 -26.67 -2.53 38.85
N TRP A 361 -26.37 -3.67 39.46
CA TRP A 361 -26.15 -3.77 40.91
C TRP A 361 -24.78 -4.33 41.23
N PHE A 362 -24.20 -3.82 42.32
CA PHE A 362 -23.00 -4.38 42.93
C PHE A 362 -23.06 -4.16 44.45
N MET A 363 -22.27 -4.95 45.19
CA MET A 363 -22.21 -4.87 46.64
C MET A 363 -20.88 -4.36 47.13
N VAL A 364 -20.96 -3.68 48.27
CA VAL A 364 -19.81 -3.07 48.92
C VAL A 364 -19.84 -3.41 50.39
N GLN A 365 -18.77 -4.03 50.87
CA GLN A 365 -18.52 -4.25 52.28
C GLN A 365 -17.62 -3.15 52.79
N ALA A 366 -18.05 -2.44 53.83
CA ALA A 366 -17.28 -1.37 54.45
C ALA A 366 -17.14 -1.55 55.95
N GLU A 367 -16.06 -0.98 56.47
CA GLU A 367 -15.76 -0.90 57.90
C GLU A 367 -16.91 -0.21 58.64
N SER A 368 -17.32 -0.80 59.77
CA SER A 368 -18.32 -0.26 60.68
C SER A 368 -17.66 0.15 62.00
N ASP A 369 -18.42 0.78 62.90
CA ASP A 369 -17.96 1.12 64.25
C ASP A 369 -17.66 -0.13 65.11
N ASP A 370 -18.12 -1.32 64.69
CA ASP A 370 -17.75 -2.61 65.27
C ASP A 370 -16.73 -3.31 64.34
N GLU A 371 -15.46 -3.30 64.73
CA GLU A 371 -14.36 -3.91 63.95
C GLU A 371 -14.62 -5.39 63.59
N ASN A 372 -15.47 -6.09 64.36
CA ASN A 372 -15.81 -7.50 64.11
C ASN A 372 -17.03 -7.70 63.20
N LYS A 373 -17.72 -6.63 62.77
CA LYS A 373 -18.94 -6.74 61.96
C LYS A 373 -18.99 -5.64 60.88
N PRO A 374 -18.40 -5.87 59.69
CA PRO A 374 -18.47 -4.89 58.61
C PRO A 374 -19.92 -4.71 58.13
N THR A 375 -20.27 -3.48 57.79
CA THR A 375 -21.58 -3.12 57.23
C THR A 375 -21.57 -3.34 55.74
N GLN A 376 -22.64 -3.93 55.21
CA GLN A 376 -22.76 -4.22 53.80
C GLN A 376 -23.79 -3.29 53.14
N TYR A 377 -23.51 -2.91 51.90
CA TYR A 377 -24.34 -1.99 51.13
C TYR A 377 -24.56 -2.54 49.73
N LEU A 378 -25.80 -2.44 49.27
CA LEU A 378 -26.19 -2.72 47.90
C LEU A 378 -26.25 -1.39 47.13
N VAL A 379 -25.59 -1.30 45.98
CA VAL A 379 -25.45 -0.07 45.21
C VAL A 379 -26.05 -0.25 43.82
N ASN A 380 -27.02 0.58 43.46
CA ASN A 380 -27.62 0.64 42.14
C ASN A 380 -26.91 1.69 41.27
N LEU A 381 -26.55 1.29 40.04
CA LEU A 381 -25.84 2.13 39.09
C LEU A 381 -26.72 3.14 38.35
N GLU A 382 -27.99 2.81 38.08
CA GLU A 382 -28.92 3.71 37.39
C GLU A 382 -29.51 4.77 38.32
N SER A 383 -29.90 4.37 39.55
CA SER A 383 -30.54 5.27 40.51
C SER A 383 -29.55 5.96 41.47
N ASN A 384 -28.28 5.53 41.49
CA ASN A 384 -27.29 5.90 42.54
C ASN A 384 -27.78 5.63 43.97
N GLU A 385 -28.73 4.72 44.14
CA GLU A 385 -29.28 4.36 45.43
C GLU A 385 -28.29 3.44 46.16
N ILE A 386 -28.00 3.78 47.42
CA ILE A 386 -27.18 2.98 48.32
C ILE A 386 -28.09 2.50 49.44
N VAL A 387 -28.34 1.19 49.47
CA VAL A 387 -29.18 0.56 50.49
C VAL A 387 -28.26 -0.15 51.48
N GLU A 388 -28.35 0.24 52.75
CA GLU A 388 -27.70 -0.50 53.83
C GLU A 388 -28.43 -1.81 54.08
N VAL A 389 -27.69 -2.91 54.11
CA VAL A 389 -28.23 -4.23 54.34
C VAL A 389 -27.81 -4.67 55.74
N ASP A 390 -28.76 -4.68 56.69
CA ASP A 390 -28.57 -5.23 58.06
C ASP A 390 -28.61 -6.77 58.04
N ALA A 391 -27.77 -7.34 57.19
CA ALA A 391 -27.53 -8.76 57.03
C ALA A 391 -26.09 -8.91 56.54
N GLN A 392 -25.53 -10.11 56.61
CA GLN A 392 -24.31 -10.40 55.86
C GLN A 392 -24.74 -10.98 54.52
N PRO A 393 -24.79 -10.19 53.43
CA PRO A 393 -24.80 -10.76 52.09
C PRO A 393 -23.62 -11.70 51.92
N VAL A 394 -23.93 -12.86 51.35
CA VAL A 394 -22.93 -13.90 51.14
C VAL A 394 -22.67 -14.06 49.65
N ALA A 395 -23.66 -13.82 48.79
CA ALA A 395 -23.49 -13.90 47.35
C ALA A 395 -24.66 -13.31 46.56
N LEU A 396 -24.39 -13.03 45.29
CA LEU A 396 -25.35 -12.61 44.27
C LEU A 396 -25.44 -13.71 43.20
N THR A 397 -26.64 -13.99 42.67
CA THR A 397 -26.78 -14.92 41.55
C THR A 397 -26.11 -14.37 40.28
N LEU A 398 -25.66 -15.24 39.37
CA LEU A 398 -24.96 -14.85 38.14
C LEU A 398 -25.81 -13.98 37.19
N ASP A 399 -27.13 -14.00 37.30
CA ASP A 399 -28.04 -13.13 36.57
C ASP A 399 -28.30 -11.79 37.31
N GLY A 400 -27.74 -11.63 38.50
CA GLY A 400 -27.78 -10.41 39.30
C GLY A 400 -29.13 -10.15 39.95
N ARG A 401 -30.08 -11.07 39.75
CA ARG A 401 -31.50 -10.91 40.09
C ARG A 401 -31.79 -11.21 41.55
N TRP A 402 -31.05 -12.12 42.16
CA TRP A 402 -31.28 -12.55 43.54
C TRP A 402 -30.03 -12.35 44.38
N LEU A 403 -30.20 -11.62 45.48
CA LEU A 403 -29.18 -11.49 46.51
C LEU A 403 -29.48 -12.46 47.67
N ILE A 404 -28.48 -13.23 48.07
CA ILE A 404 -28.58 -14.13 49.23
C ILE A 404 -27.99 -13.43 50.44
N VAL A 405 -28.84 -13.24 51.44
CA VAL A 405 -28.50 -12.55 52.67
C VAL A 405 -28.64 -13.51 53.86
N VAL A 406 -27.65 -13.47 54.75
CA VAL A 406 -27.70 -14.15 56.04
C VAL A 406 -28.13 -13.14 57.10
N GLU A 407 -29.34 -13.34 57.59
CA GLU A 407 -30.00 -12.47 58.56
C GLU A 407 -29.86 -13.03 59.98
N GLY A 408 -29.34 -12.21 60.90
CA GLY A 408 -29.06 -12.64 62.26
C GLY A 408 -28.07 -13.81 62.29
N LYS A 409 -28.24 -14.75 63.24
CA LYS A 409 -27.32 -15.89 63.35
C LYS A 409 -27.67 -17.09 62.47
N TYR A 410 -28.93 -17.23 62.01
CA TYR A 410 -29.45 -18.54 61.58
C TYR A 410 -30.50 -18.51 60.45
N THR A 411 -30.63 -17.40 59.71
CA THR A 411 -31.62 -17.28 58.64
C THR A 411 -30.93 -16.95 57.32
N VAL A 412 -31.27 -17.70 56.26
CA VAL A 412 -30.85 -17.40 54.89
C VAL A 412 -32.08 -16.98 54.10
N SER A 413 -32.03 -15.78 53.53
CA SER A 413 -33.12 -15.16 52.78
C SER A 413 -32.64 -14.77 51.38
N LEU A 414 -33.54 -14.82 50.41
CA LEU A 414 -33.36 -14.26 49.08
C LEU A 414 -34.01 -12.89 49.01
N MET A 415 -33.33 -12.01 48.31
CA MET A 415 -33.76 -10.65 48.10
C MET A 415 -33.80 -10.39 46.60
N ASP A 416 -34.97 -10.03 46.08
CA ASP A 416 -35.14 -9.70 44.66
C ASP A 416 -34.54 -8.31 44.39
N THR A 417 -33.50 -8.25 43.56
CA THR A 417 -32.80 -7.01 43.21
C THR A 417 -33.53 -6.21 42.12
N GLN A 418 -34.57 -6.76 41.48
CA GLN A 418 -35.39 -6.03 40.51
C GLN A 418 -36.43 -5.12 41.16
N ILE A 419 -36.72 -5.31 42.45
CA ILE A 419 -37.73 -4.53 43.18
C ILE A 419 -37.04 -3.41 43.96
N ILE A 420 -37.10 -2.20 43.42
CA ILE A 420 -36.45 -1.01 44.01
C ILE A 420 -37.32 -0.47 45.16
N GLY A 421 -36.74 -0.39 46.37
CA GLY A 421 -37.39 0.20 47.55
C GLY A 421 -36.61 -0.01 48.85
N THR A 422 -36.98 0.72 49.91
CA THR A 422 -36.35 0.67 51.24
C THR A 422 -36.55 -0.67 51.98
N GLU A 423 -37.56 -1.44 51.60
CA GLU A 423 -37.79 -2.82 52.05
C GLU A 423 -37.80 -3.73 50.83
N LEU A 424 -36.63 -4.28 50.49
CA LEU A 424 -36.51 -5.25 49.42
C LEU A 424 -37.29 -6.53 49.82
N PRO A 425 -38.20 -7.04 48.96
CA PRO A 425 -39.03 -8.19 49.29
C PRO A 425 -38.16 -9.43 49.51
N ARG A 426 -38.38 -10.06 50.67
CA ARG A 426 -37.57 -11.18 51.16
C ARG A 426 -38.33 -12.48 51.02
N SER A 427 -37.77 -13.44 50.33
CA SER A 427 -38.26 -14.83 50.33
C SER A 427 -37.33 -15.67 51.19
N LYS A 428 -37.87 -16.23 52.27
CA LYS A 428 -37.09 -16.99 53.24
C LYS A 428 -36.77 -18.39 52.69
N ILE A 429 -35.50 -18.75 52.59
CA ILE A 429 -35.07 -20.09 52.15
C ILE A 429 -35.09 -21.08 53.31
N GLY A 430 -34.74 -20.63 54.52
CA GLY A 430 -34.91 -21.43 55.73
C GLY A 430 -34.55 -20.72 57.05
N GLU A 431 -34.94 -21.36 58.15
CA GLU A 431 -34.70 -20.95 59.54
C GLU A 431 -33.81 -21.98 60.26
N HIS A 432 -33.07 -21.53 61.28
CA HIS A 432 -32.27 -22.38 62.17
C HIS A 432 -31.08 -23.08 61.51
N TRP A 433 -30.58 -22.54 60.41
CA TRP A 433 -29.25 -22.88 59.91
C TRP A 433 -28.24 -22.58 61.02
N GLY A 434 -27.31 -23.47 61.37
CA GLY A 434 -26.28 -23.19 62.38
C GLY A 434 -25.34 -22.06 61.97
N ASP A 435 -24.22 -21.89 62.68
CA ASP A 435 -23.14 -21.03 62.17
C ASP A 435 -22.71 -21.54 60.79
N LEU A 436 -22.74 -20.67 59.78
CA LEU A 436 -22.45 -21.04 58.40
C LEU A 436 -20.94 -21.06 58.17
N GLU A 437 -20.43 -22.14 57.62
CA GLU A 437 -18.99 -22.36 57.42
C GLU A 437 -18.54 -22.06 55.99
N ASP A 438 -19.31 -22.48 54.98
CA ASP A 438 -19.06 -22.17 53.57
C ASP A 438 -20.37 -22.15 52.78
N MET A 439 -20.37 -21.45 51.64
CA MET A 439 -21.50 -21.36 50.73
C MET A 439 -21.04 -21.18 49.29
N VAL A 440 -21.53 -22.01 48.37
CA VAL A 440 -21.09 -22.01 46.97
C VAL A 440 -22.26 -22.20 46.01
N PHE A 441 -22.18 -21.57 44.84
CA PHE A 441 -23.18 -21.66 43.77
C PHE A 441 -22.68 -22.56 42.66
N THR A 442 -23.62 -23.15 41.95
CA THR A 442 -23.34 -23.64 40.61
C THR A 442 -23.18 -22.46 39.64
N ASP A 443 -22.26 -22.57 38.67
CA ASP A 443 -22.04 -21.53 37.64
C ASP A 443 -23.29 -21.25 36.79
N ASP A 444 -24.25 -22.18 36.75
CA ASP A 444 -25.55 -21.98 36.10
C ASP A 444 -26.55 -21.20 36.98
N GLY A 445 -26.19 -20.84 38.22
CA GLY A 445 -27.03 -20.12 39.18
C GLY A 445 -28.20 -20.93 39.74
N ASN A 446 -28.37 -22.18 39.31
CA ASN A 446 -29.57 -22.97 39.59
C ASN A 446 -29.56 -23.66 40.96
N TRP A 447 -28.39 -23.78 41.59
CA TRP A 447 -28.23 -24.48 42.86
C TRP A 447 -27.32 -23.71 43.82
N LEU A 448 -27.64 -23.82 45.09
CA LEU A 448 -26.84 -23.31 46.19
C LEU A 448 -26.53 -24.43 47.17
N ALA A 449 -25.25 -24.56 47.54
CA ALA A 449 -24.82 -25.42 48.63
C ALA A 449 -24.46 -24.58 49.85
N ILE A 450 -25.01 -24.94 51.00
CA ILE A 450 -24.77 -24.30 52.29
C ILE A 450 -24.18 -25.33 53.26
N LEU A 451 -23.01 -25.03 53.83
CA LEU A 451 -22.49 -25.72 55.01
C LEU A 451 -22.95 -24.99 56.27
N ASP A 452 -23.72 -25.69 57.10
CA ASP A 452 -24.12 -25.23 58.43
C ASP A 452 -23.21 -25.82 59.52
N ARG A 453 -23.51 -25.52 60.79
CA ARG A 453 -22.80 -26.07 61.97
C ARG A 453 -22.80 -27.60 62.03
N ASP A 454 -23.75 -28.29 61.37
CA ASP A 454 -23.72 -29.76 61.31
C ASP A 454 -22.62 -30.26 60.36
N LEU A 455 -21.88 -29.34 59.72
CA LEU A 455 -20.78 -29.59 58.79
C LEU A 455 -21.19 -30.56 57.68
N THR A 456 -22.45 -30.42 57.25
CA THR A 456 -23.11 -31.25 56.25
C THR A 456 -23.64 -30.35 55.14
N PRO A 457 -23.32 -30.59 53.85
CA PRO A 457 -23.78 -29.72 52.78
C PRO A 457 -25.30 -29.86 52.57
N ASN A 458 -25.99 -28.73 52.57
CA ASN A 458 -27.41 -28.64 52.25
C ASN A 458 -27.59 -27.96 50.90
N LEU A 459 -28.34 -28.60 50.00
CA LEU A 459 -28.60 -28.10 48.67
C LEU A 459 -29.98 -27.47 48.55
N ILE A 460 -30.00 -26.30 47.93
CA ILE A 460 -31.20 -25.53 47.63
C ILE A 460 -31.31 -25.40 46.12
N ASP A 461 -32.51 -25.65 45.60
CA ASP A 461 -32.85 -25.47 44.19
C ASP A 461 -33.40 -24.05 43.98
N LEU A 462 -32.73 -23.31 43.09
CA LEU A 462 -32.98 -21.91 42.76
C LEU A 462 -33.68 -21.74 41.40
N ARG A 463 -34.18 -22.82 40.76
CA ARG A 463 -34.76 -22.72 39.41
C ARG A 463 -36.16 -22.10 39.37
N ASN A 464 -36.92 -22.20 40.46
CA ASN A 464 -38.32 -21.77 40.55
C ASN A 464 -38.52 -20.56 41.48
N LEU A 465 -37.52 -19.69 41.59
CA LEU A 465 -37.59 -18.52 42.49
C LEU A 465 -38.76 -17.59 42.17
N ASP A 466 -39.13 -17.49 40.90
CA ASP A 466 -40.23 -16.65 40.40
C ASP A 466 -41.62 -17.10 40.85
N GLU A 467 -41.76 -18.39 41.19
CA GLU A 467 -43.02 -18.98 41.65
C GLU A 467 -43.18 -18.91 43.18
N GLY A 468 -42.25 -18.24 43.88
CA GLY A 468 -42.39 -17.87 45.29
C GLY A 468 -41.82 -18.89 46.29
N GLY A 469 -40.93 -19.79 45.89
CA GLY A 469 -40.26 -20.68 46.85
C GLY A 469 -38.93 -21.23 46.36
N ALA A 470 -37.82 -20.74 46.93
CA ALA A 470 -36.61 -21.53 47.02
C ALA A 470 -36.91 -22.71 47.95
N VAL A 471 -36.73 -23.95 47.48
CA VAL A 471 -37.02 -25.14 48.29
C VAL A 471 -35.69 -25.82 48.61
N MET A 472 -35.50 -26.20 49.87
CA MET A 472 -34.44 -27.13 50.25
C MET A 472 -34.66 -28.42 49.46
N ALA A 473 -33.77 -28.67 48.50
CA ALA A 473 -33.90 -29.78 47.58
C ALA A 473 -33.35 -31.07 48.18
N GLN A 474 -32.22 -30.99 48.91
CA GLN A 474 -31.59 -32.17 49.49
C GLN A 474 -30.56 -31.82 50.57
N LYS A 475 -30.62 -32.47 51.75
CA LYS A 475 -29.46 -32.56 52.66
C LYS A 475 -28.57 -33.71 52.21
N LEU A 476 -27.29 -33.43 51.93
CA LEU A 476 -26.37 -34.43 51.42
C LEU A 476 -25.85 -35.30 52.57
N ALA A 477 -26.15 -36.60 52.53
CA ALA A 477 -25.48 -37.54 53.43
C ALA A 477 -23.98 -37.62 53.07
N GLY A 478 -23.11 -37.71 54.07
CA GLY A 478 -21.66 -37.71 53.91
C GLY A 478 -20.90 -37.70 55.24
N SER A 479 -19.59 -37.52 55.14
CA SER A 479 -18.66 -37.26 56.23
C SER A 479 -19.02 -35.96 56.96
N THR A 480 -18.99 -35.99 58.29
CA THR A 480 -19.07 -34.78 59.13
C THR A 480 -17.67 -34.18 59.31
N GLY A 481 -17.56 -32.85 59.46
CA GLY A 481 -16.26 -32.18 59.60
C GLY A 481 -15.79 -31.46 58.34
N ILE A 482 -16.70 -31.15 57.42
CA ILE A 482 -16.38 -30.50 56.16
C ILE A 482 -16.33 -28.98 56.35
N HIS A 483 -15.30 -28.35 55.80
CA HIS A 483 -15.09 -26.90 55.90
C HIS A 483 -14.98 -26.19 54.55
N LEU A 484 -14.96 -26.92 53.42
CA LEU A 484 -14.81 -26.33 52.10
C LEU A 484 -15.68 -27.04 51.06
N LEU A 485 -16.40 -26.26 50.23
CA LEU A 485 -17.22 -26.74 49.11
C LEU A 485 -16.76 -26.18 47.77
N ARG A 486 -16.76 -26.97 46.70
CA ARG A 486 -16.58 -26.49 45.32
C ARG A 486 -17.49 -27.22 44.34
N PHE A 487 -18.22 -26.47 43.52
CA PHE A 487 -18.91 -27.03 42.36
C PHE A 487 -17.99 -27.09 41.15
N SER A 488 -18.23 -28.05 40.26
CA SER A 488 -17.71 -27.98 38.89
C SER A 488 -18.50 -26.97 38.06
N ALA A 489 -17.86 -26.28 37.12
CA ALA A 489 -18.52 -25.26 36.30
C ALA A 489 -19.74 -25.79 35.52
N ASN A 490 -19.69 -27.03 35.03
CA ASN A 490 -20.84 -27.68 34.41
C ASN A 490 -21.98 -28.09 35.38
N SER A 491 -21.85 -27.76 36.67
CA SER A 491 -22.83 -28.02 37.73
C SER A 491 -23.16 -29.50 37.95
N ARG A 492 -22.26 -30.42 37.54
CA ARG A 492 -22.45 -31.89 37.67
C ARG A 492 -21.83 -32.48 38.93
N TRP A 493 -20.83 -31.84 39.50
CA TRP A 493 -20.08 -32.34 40.64
C TRP A 493 -20.02 -31.31 41.75
N LEU A 494 -20.07 -31.80 42.98
CA LEU A 494 -19.80 -31.06 44.20
C LEU A 494 -18.70 -31.81 44.93
N ALA A 495 -17.60 -31.13 45.19
CA ALA A 495 -16.53 -31.59 46.03
C ALA A 495 -16.63 -30.90 47.38
N ALA A 496 -16.43 -31.67 48.45
CA ALA A 496 -16.31 -31.10 49.77
C ALA A 496 -15.14 -31.72 50.52
N ALA A 497 -14.42 -30.90 51.29
CA ALA A 497 -13.24 -31.33 52.01
C ALA A 497 -13.23 -30.86 53.46
N ASP A 498 -12.65 -31.70 54.31
CA ASP A 498 -12.25 -31.34 55.67
C ASP A 498 -10.88 -30.65 55.63
N THR A 499 -10.87 -29.36 55.99
CA THR A 499 -9.66 -28.54 56.08
C THR A 499 -9.28 -28.18 57.52
N ASP A 500 -10.06 -28.61 58.55
CA ASP A 500 -9.77 -28.25 59.95
C ASP A 500 -8.80 -29.25 60.59
N ASN A 501 -7.57 -28.79 60.83
CA ASN A 501 -6.48 -29.57 61.39
C ASN A 501 -6.55 -29.70 62.93
N ARG A 502 -7.66 -29.30 63.58
CA ARG A 502 -7.78 -29.24 65.05
C ARG A 502 -7.85 -30.59 65.75
N LEU A 503 -8.22 -31.67 65.07
CA LEU A 503 -8.34 -33.01 65.66
C LEU A 503 -7.50 -34.04 64.88
N ALA A 504 -6.19 -33.95 65.08
CA ALA A 504 -5.11 -34.69 64.39
C ALA A 504 -5.08 -36.24 64.54
N VAL A 505 -6.24 -36.89 64.71
CA VAL A 505 -6.37 -38.33 65.03
C VAL A 505 -7.11 -39.14 63.94
N SER A 506 -7.85 -38.50 63.05
CA SER A 506 -8.50 -39.12 61.87
C SER A 506 -8.09 -38.31 60.64
N GLY A 507 -7.56 -38.93 59.59
CA GLY A 507 -7.14 -38.21 58.37
C GLY A 507 -8.25 -37.36 57.76
N SER A 508 -7.85 -36.33 56.99
CA SER A 508 -8.79 -35.42 56.30
C SER A 508 -9.65 -36.18 55.29
N LYS A 509 -10.94 -35.82 55.22
CA LYS A 509 -11.93 -36.49 54.37
C LYS A 509 -12.30 -35.61 53.18
N ILE A 510 -12.65 -36.27 52.07
CA ILE A 510 -13.23 -35.64 50.90
C ILE A 510 -14.47 -36.42 50.52
N ASP A 511 -15.56 -35.69 50.34
CA ASP A 511 -16.79 -36.25 49.81
C ASP A 511 -17.05 -35.66 48.43
N LEU A 512 -17.47 -36.51 47.50
CA LEU A 512 -17.84 -36.11 46.15
C LEU A 512 -19.26 -36.54 45.87
N TRP A 513 -20.08 -35.60 45.41
CA TRP A 513 -21.43 -35.86 44.94
C TRP A 513 -21.52 -35.62 43.44
N ARG A 514 -22.25 -36.50 42.75
CA ARG A 514 -22.60 -36.36 41.34
C ARG A 514 -24.08 -36.06 41.21
N ARG A 515 -24.42 -35.15 40.30
CA ARG A 515 -25.79 -34.80 39.91
C ARG A 515 -26.30 -35.76 38.83
N ASP A 516 -27.17 -36.69 39.21
CA ASP A 516 -27.85 -37.61 38.30
C ASP A 516 -29.36 -37.35 38.34
N ASN A 517 -29.98 -36.98 37.20
CA ASN A 517 -31.42 -36.71 37.08
C ASN A 517 -32.00 -35.79 38.19
N ASN A 518 -31.33 -34.66 38.47
CA ASN A 518 -31.68 -33.68 39.52
C ASN A 518 -31.57 -34.18 40.98
N ALA A 519 -31.00 -35.36 41.22
CA ALA A 519 -30.66 -35.81 42.57
C ALA A 519 -29.14 -35.83 42.73
N TRP A 520 -28.65 -35.32 43.85
CA TRP A 520 -27.25 -35.38 44.20
C TRP A 520 -26.98 -36.65 44.99
N ARG A 521 -26.04 -37.46 44.51
CA ARG A 521 -25.70 -38.73 45.14
C ARG A 521 -24.24 -38.75 45.47
N ILE A 522 -23.89 -39.33 46.62
CA ILE A 522 -22.50 -39.63 46.95
C ILE A 522 -21.96 -40.50 45.81
N ALA A 523 -21.01 -39.96 45.07
CA ALA A 523 -20.30 -40.66 44.01
C ALA A 523 -19.10 -41.39 44.60
N ILE A 524 -18.41 -40.79 45.59
CA ILE A 524 -17.28 -41.41 46.26
C ILE A 524 -17.28 -41.02 47.76
N ASP A 525 -17.45 -42.02 48.64
CA ASP A 525 -17.20 -41.94 50.09
C ASP A 525 -15.97 -42.80 50.37
N LYS A 526 -14.81 -42.18 50.63
CA LYS A 526 -13.61 -42.90 51.04
C LYS A 526 -12.97 -42.25 52.26
N LYS A 527 -13.08 -42.93 53.39
CA LYS A 527 -12.41 -42.58 54.64
C LYS A 527 -10.87 -42.51 54.55
N ASP A 528 -10.28 -43.08 53.49
CA ASP A 528 -8.83 -43.11 53.24
C ASP A 528 -8.44 -42.28 52.00
N PHE A 529 -9.04 -41.10 51.81
CA PHE A 529 -8.77 -40.26 50.63
C PHE A 529 -7.32 -39.77 50.54
N LEU A 530 -6.62 -39.65 51.68
CA LEU A 530 -5.18 -39.44 51.80
C LEU A 530 -4.68 -39.99 53.17
N GLN A 531 -3.44 -40.48 53.27
CA GLN A 531 -2.69 -40.45 54.55
C GLN A 531 -2.24 -39.01 54.89
N SER A 532 -3.11 -38.02 54.61
CA SER A 532 -2.83 -36.60 54.80
C SER A 532 -3.57 -36.11 56.03
N ARG A 533 -2.87 -35.30 56.82
CA ARG A 533 -3.43 -34.66 58.01
C ARG A 533 -4.20 -33.37 57.69
N ALA A 534 -3.98 -32.76 56.53
CA ALA A 534 -4.59 -31.49 56.18
C ALA A 534 -4.66 -31.27 54.66
N ILE A 535 -5.84 -30.88 54.19
CA ILE A 535 -6.08 -30.41 52.82
C ILE A 535 -5.89 -28.89 52.80
N ALA A 536 -5.00 -28.41 51.93
CA ALA A 536 -4.67 -26.99 51.81
C ALA A 536 -5.53 -26.27 50.76
N MET A 537 -5.83 -26.94 49.64
CA MET A 537 -6.71 -26.41 48.59
C MET A 537 -7.28 -27.56 47.75
N LEU A 538 -8.41 -27.29 47.11
CA LEU A 538 -8.98 -28.15 46.09
C LEU A 538 -9.54 -27.33 44.94
N ASP A 539 -9.49 -27.90 43.74
CA ASP A 539 -10.06 -27.33 42.53
C ASP A 539 -10.71 -28.42 41.68
N VAL A 540 -11.77 -28.06 40.94
CA VAL A 540 -12.50 -28.97 40.06
C VAL A 540 -12.49 -28.40 38.66
N SER A 541 -12.08 -29.22 37.70
CA SER A 541 -12.01 -28.82 36.29
C SER A 541 -13.36 -28.33 35.73
N THR A 542 -13.30 -27.47 34.72
CA THR A 542 -14.47 -26.79 34.12
C THR A 542 -15.52 -27.78 33.61
N HIS A 543 -15.11 -28.79 32.84
CA HIS A 543 -16.03 -29.84 32.38
C HIS A 543 -16.20 -30.98 33.39
N GLY A 544 -15.69 -30.82 34.63
CA GLY A 544 -15.91 -31.74 35.74
C GLY A 544 -15.37 -33.15 35.47
N ASN A 545 -14.29 -33.26 34.71
CA ASN A 545 -13.62 -34.54 34.46
C ASN A 545 -12.54 -34.83 35.50
N TRP A 546 -12.03 -33.80 36.17
CA TRP A 546 -10.92 -33.86 37.10
C TRP A 546 -11.19 -33.13 38.40
N LEU A 547 -10.65 -33.69 39.49
CA LEU A 547 -10.50 -33.07 40.79
C LEU A 547 -9.01 -33.02 41.13
N ALA A 548 -8.54 -31.86 41.57
CA ALA A 548 -7.20 -31.66 42.11
C ALA A 548 -7.27 -31.31 43.58
N VAL A 549 -6.42 -31.95 44.39
CA VAL A 549 -6.31 -31.66 45.83
C VAL A 549 -4.84 -31.54 46.19
N VAL A 550 -4.52 -30.47 46.90
CA VAL A 550 -3.21 -30.29 47.52
C VAL A 550 -3.36 -30.57 49.00
N GLY A 551 -2.52 -31.46 49.52
CA GLY A 551 -2.46 -31.79 50.93
C GLY A 551 -1.07 -32.20 51.33
N TRP A 552 -0.82 -32.28 52.64
CA TRP A 552 0.48 -32.69 53.18
C TRP A 552 0.41 -34.13 53.67
N LYS A 553 1.28 -35.01 53.16
CA LYS A 553 1.44 -36.36 53.70
C LYS A 553 2.65 -36.37 54.64
N VAL A 554 2.45 -36.90 55.85
CA VAL A 554 3.52 -37.02 56.85
C VAL A 554 4.23 -38.34 56.61
N GLY A 555 5.50 -38.29 56.19
CA GLY A 555 6.40 -39.44 56.27
C GLY A 555 6.96 -39.60 57.68
N ASP A 556 7.30 -40.82 58.08
CA ASP A 556 7.98 -41.12 59.35
C ASP A 556 9.36 -40.43 59.51
N SER A 557 9.87 -39.80 58.45
CA SER A 557 11.19 -39.14 58.39
C SER A 557 11.16 -37.62 58.31
N GLY A 558 10.02 -36.96 58.48
CA GLY A 558 9.93 -35.48 58.43
C GLY A 558 10.07 -34.86 57.04
N ASP A 559 10.18 -35.70 56.00
CA ASP A 559 10.05 -35.27 54.60
C ASP A 559 8.55 -35.35 54.26
N ASN A 560 7.89 -34.20 54.26
CA ASN A 560 6.47 -34.12 53.90
C ASN A 560 6.35 -34.24 52.38
N ASP A 561 5.54 -35.17 51.87
CA ASP A 561 5.26 -35.20 50.43
C ASP A 561 4.47 -33.91 50.09
N ARG A 562 5.04 -33.08 49.20
CA ARG A 562 4.47 -31.80 48.73
C ARG A 562 4.00 -31.97 47.30
N GLY A 563 2.71 -32.19 47.08
CA GLY A 563 2.23 -32.55 45.75
C GLY A 563 0.75 -32.31 45.53
N VAL A 564 0.34 -32.51 44.28
CA VAL A 564 -1.06 -32.41 43.84
C VAL A 564 -1.56 -33.82 43.58
N THR A 565 -2.61 -34.24 44.27
CA THR A 565 -3.29 -35.48 43.94
C THR A 565 -4.41 -35.18 42.95
N LEU A 566 -4.49 -35.98 41.89
CA LEU A 566 -5.47 -35.85 40.82
C LEU A 566 -6.35 -37.09 40.74
N TRP A 567 -7.64 -36.85 40.56
CA TRP A 567 -8.64 -37.88 40.33
C TRP A 567 -9.39 -37.61 39.04
N HIS A 568 -9.55 -38.65 38.25
CA HIS A 568 -10.44 -38.61 37.10
C HIS A 568 -11.86 -39.00 37.54
N LEU A 569 -12.79 -38.05 37.49
CA LEU A 569 -14.16 -38.20 38.00
C LEU A 569 -15.02 -39.14 37.13
N GLY A 570 -14.61 -39.40 35.88
CA GLY A 570 -15.25 -40.41 35.01
C GLY A 570 -14.66 -41.82 35.12
N ASP A 571 -13.52 -42.00 35.78
CA ASP A 571 -12.82 -43.28 35.94
C ASP A 571 -12.28 -43.39 37.36
N GLU A 572 -13.12 -43.89 38.26
CA GLU A 572 -12.85 -43.98 39.70
C GLU A 572 -11.59 -44.78 40.07
N SER A 573 -11.09 -45.60 39.13
CA SER A 573 -9.89 -46.41 39.32
C SER A 573 -8.59 -45.67 38.98
N TYR A 574 -8.67 -44.51 38.31
CA TYR A 574 -7.49 -43.71 37.99
C TYR A 574 -7.22 -42.63 39.03
N ARG A 575 -5.98 -42.58 39.48
CA ARG A 575 -5.44 -41.56 40.39
C ARG A 575 -4.01 -41.29 40.00
N ALA A 576 -3.64 -40.01 39.97
CA ALA A 576 -2.26 -39.59 39.80
C ALA A 576 -1.82 -38.78 41.01
N TYR A 577 -0.57 -38.96 41.42
CA TYR A 577 0.10 -38.08 42.35
C TYR A 577 1.16 -37.32 41.57
N LEU A 578 1.08 -35.98 41.57
CA LEU A 578 2.08 -35.12 40.97
C LEU A 578 3.06 -34.73 42.07
N THR A 579 4.29 -35.22 41.97
CA THR A 579 5.34 -34.89 42.93
C THR A 579 5.94 -33.53 42.58
N LEU A 580 5.90 -32.58 43.52
CA LEU A 580 6.59 -31.30 43.39
C LEU A 580 7.70 -31.19 44.46
N PRO A 581 8.82 -30.51 44.15
CA PRO A 581 9.92 -30.37 45.09
C PRO A 581 9.59 -29.41 46.24
N GLU A 582 8.63 -28.50 46.05
CA GLU A 582 8.27 -27.48 47.03
C GLU A 582 6.76 -27.33 47.19
N GLU A 583 6.35 -26.68 48.29
CA GLU A 583 4.96 -26.46 48.66
C GLU A 583 4.18 -25.76 47.54
N VAL A 584 3.03 -26.33 47.17
CA VAL A 584 2.14 -25.79 46.14
C VAL A 584 1.25 -24.71 46.76
N ASN A 585 1.28 -23.50 46.21
CA ASN A 585 0.45 -22.39 46.70
C ASN A 585 -0.72 -22.03 45.77
N HIS A 586 -0.67 -22.43 44.49
CA HIS A 586 -1.81 -22.28 43.57
C HIS A 586 -1.90 -23.46 42.63
N ILE A 587 -3.13 -23.86 42.31
CA ILE A 587 -3.48 -24.81 41.25
C ILE A 587 -4.59 -24.20 40.39
N THR A 588 -4.61 -24.53 39.10
CA THR A 588 -5.71 -24.14 38.21
C THR A 588 -5.81 -25.09 37.02
N PHE A 589 -7.05 -25.45 36.66
CA PHE A 589 -7.33 -26.19 35.44
C PHE A 589 -7.47 -25.27 34.23
N SER A 590 -7.11 -25.78 33.05
CA SER A 590 -7.49 -25.13 31.80
C SER A 590 -9.01 -25.24 31.56
N SER A 591 -9.56 -24.28 30.81
CA SER A 591 -10.99 -24.23 30.53
C SER A 591 -11.51 -25.43 29.72
N ASP A 592 -10.61 -26.12 29.00
CA ASP A 592 -10.89 -27.31 28.19
C ASP A 592 -10.58 -28.65 28.90
N ASP A 593 -10.26 -28.63 30.20
CA ASP A 593 -9.86 -29.80 31.01
C ASP A 593 -8.64 -30.57 30.48
N ARG A 594 -7.85 -29.98 29.58
CA ARG A 594 -6.68 -30.64 28.98
C ARG A 594 -5.42 -30.51 29.82
N TRP A 595 -5.30 -29.45 30.61
CA TRP A 595 -4.12 -29.18 31.40
C TRP A 595 -4.46 -28.80 32.83
N ILE A 596 -3.48 -29.02 33.70
CA ILE A 596 -3.44 -28.43 35.04
C ILE A 596 -2.11 -27.71 35.22
N ALA A 597 -2.17 -26.51 35.78
CA ALA A 597 -1.01 -25.75 36.20
C ALA A 597 -0.92 -25.73 37.72
N ALA A 598 0.30 -25.87 38.25
CA ALA A 598 0.58 -25.68 39.67
C ALA A 598 1.79 -24.76 39.86
N ALA A 599 1.68 -23.82 40.80
CA ALA A 599 2.78 -22.96 41.23
C ALA A 599 3.33 -23.45 42.57
N SER A 600 4.65 -23.46 42.67
CA SER A 600 5.37 -23.79 43.90
C SER A 600 5.92 -22.52 44.55
N ARG A 601 5.74 -22.40 45.87
CA ARG A 601 5.94 -21.17 46.64
C ARG A 601 7.39 -20.69 46.68
N TYR A 602 8.33 -21.61 46.90
CA TYR A 602 9.74 -21.28 47.17
C TYR A 602 10.68 -21.55 46.01
N ASP A 603 10.34 -22.48 45.11
CA ASP A 603 11.16 -22.73 43.92
C ASP A 603 10.90 -21.74 42.78
N SER A 604 9.86 -20.89 42.92
CA SER A 604 9.46 -19.90 41.91
C SER A 604 9.19 -20.53 40.55
N LYS A 605 8.62 -21.74 40.53
CA LYS A 605 8.31 -22.46 39.31
C LYS A 605 6.82 -22.72 39.14
N VAL A 606 6.40 -22.66 37.89
CA VAL A 606 5.07 -23.08 37.44
C VAL A 606 5.24 -24.31 36.59
N ARG A 607 4.48 -25.37 36.89
CA ARG A 607 4.53 -26.64 36.16
C ARG A 607 3.18 -26.94 35.57
N ILE A 608 3.19 -27.52 34.36
CA ILE A 608 1.97 -27.89 33.63
C ILE A 608 2.05 -29.35 33.23
N TRP A 609 0.95 -30.07 33.47
CA TRP A 609 0.78 -31.49 33.11
C TRP A 609 -0.32 -31.67 32.07
N ASP A 610 -0.16 -32.66 31.20
CA ASP A 610 -1.19 -33.08 30.24
C ASP A 610 -2.16 -34.05 30.91
N LEU A 611 -3.43 -33.68 31.01
CA LEU A 611 -4.48 -34.52 31.57
C LEU A 611 -4.94 -35.59 30.57
N ASN A 612 -4.75 -35.42 29.26
CA ASN A 612 -5.08 -36.45 28.28
C ASN A 612 -4.15 -37.67 28.36
N ASP A 613 -3.00 -37.52 29.01
CA ASP A 613 -2.03 -38.59 29.24
C ASP A 613 -2.51 -39.65 30.26
N TYR A 614 -3.70 -39.48 30.85
CA TYR A 614 -4.21 -40.34 31.92
C TYR A 614 -4.26 -41.82 31.54
N ALA A 615 -4.64 -42.15 30.30
CA ALA A 615 -4.76 -43.55 29.86
C ALA A 615 -3.39 -44.25 29.81
N GLU A 616 -2.36 -43.55 29.36
CA GLU A 616 -0.98 -44.04 29.31
C GLU A 616 -0.35 -44.08 30.70
N SER A 617 -0.52 -43.02 31.49
CA SER A 617 -0.08 -42.95 32.89
C SER A 617 -0.66 -44.11 33.71
N LYS A 618 -1.93 -44.46 33.51
CA LYS A 618 -2.58 -45.60 34.16
C LYS A 618 -1.98 -46.93 33.75
N ARG A 619 -1.75 -47.11 32.45
CA ARG A 619 -1.22 -48.36 31.87
C ARG A 619 0.21 -48.62 32.35
N ASP A 620 1.02 -47.58 32.39
CA ASP A 620 2.46 -47.67 32.68
C ASP A 620 2.79 -47.43 34.16
N ASN A 621 1.78 -47.13 34.98
CA ASN A 621 1.91 -46.82 36.41
C ASN A 621 2.97 -45.73 36.67
N ARG A 622 2.89 -44.63 35.92
CA ARG A 622 3.77 -43.46 36.02
C ARG A 622 2.96 -42.20 36.29
N GLU A 623 3.61 -41.14 36.75
CA GLU A 623 2.99 -39.82 36.84
C GLU A 623 2.52 -39.33 35.46
N LEU A 624 1.54 -38.41 35.47
CA LEU A 624 1.13 -37.71 34.25
C LEU A 624 2.33 -37.00 33.64
N ARG A 625 2.36 -36.96 32.32
CA ARG A 625 3.41 -36.29 31.57
C ARG A 625 3.43 -34.81 31.91
N MET A 626 4.49 -34.37 32.57
CA MET A 626 4.81 -32.96 32.69
C MET A 626 5.12 -32.43 31.28
N MET A 627 4.29 -31.51 30.82
CA MET A 627 4.44 -30.88 29.51
C MET A 627 5.50 -29.80 29.54
N ARG A 628 5.55 -29.04 30.65
CA ARG A 628 6.48 -27.94 30.79
C ARG A 628 6.70 -27.54 32.24
N GLU A 629 7.90 -27.02 32.50
CA GLU A 629 8.27 -26.33 33.73
C GLU A 629 8.77 -24.93 33.35
N PHE A 630 8.30 -23.92 34.08
CA PHE A 630 8.66 -22.52 33.90
C PHE A 630 9.30 -21.99 35.17
N ASP A 631 10.40 -21.26 35.02
CA ASP A 631 11.02 -20.51 36.12
C ASP A 631 10.62 -19.04 35.99
N VAL A 632 9.94 -18.50 37.00
CA VAL A 632 9.61 -17.06 37.08
C VAL A 632 10.74 -16.22 37.69
N LYS A 633 11.98 -16.74 37.65
CA LYS A 633 13.25 -16.11 38.00
C LYS A 633 13.35 -15.72 39.47
N GLY A 634 13.03 -16.65 40.37
CA GLY A 634 13.15 -16.45 41.82
C GLY A 634 12.13 -15.47 42.41
N ARG A 635 11.03 -15.22 41.70
CA ARG A 635 9.94 -14.34 42.12
C ARG A 635 8.79 -15.22 42.57
N GLY A 636 8.29 -15.02 43.80
CA GLY A 636 7.13 -15.77 44.28
C GLY A 636 5.91 -15.55 43.37
N VAL A 637 5.21 -16.63 43.04
CA VAL A 637 3.96 -16.58 42.28
C VAL A 637 2.84 -16.18 43.24
N SER A 638 2.15 -15.08 42.96
CA SER A 638 1.03 -14.59 43.78
C SER A 638 -0.33 -15.06 43.28
N SER A 639 -0.45 -15.41 42.00
CA SER A 639 -1.69 -15.97 41.43
C SER A 639 -1.45 -16.67 40.09
N LEU A 640 -2.33 -17.60 39.74
CA LEU A 640 -2.40 -18.30 38.46
C LEU A 640 -3.82 -18.23 37.91
N GLY A 641 -3.97 -18.11 36.59
CA GLY A 641 -5.27 -18.29 35.95
C GLY A 641 -5.17 -18.55 34.45
N PHE A 642 -5.92 -19.56 33.99
CA PHE A 642 -6.10 -19.80 32.56
C PHE A 642 -7.15 -18.85 31.98
N PHE A 643 -6.89 -18.37 30.77
CA PHE A 643 -7.90 -17.68 30.00
C PHE A 643 -8.97 -18.68 29.53
N LYS A 644 -10.24 -18.28 29.57
CA LYS A 644 -11.34 -19.20 29.24
C LYS A 644 -11.46 -19.50 27.74
N SER A 645 -11.12 -18.55 26.86
CA SER A 645 -11.37 -18.70 25.42
C SER A 645 -10.12 -19.07 24.58
N ARG A 646 -8.95 -19.16 25.23
CA ARG A 646 -7.64 -19.51 24.63
C ARG A 646 -6.80 -20.40 25.54
N ASN A 647 -5.85 -21.11 24.95
CA ASN A 647 -4.88 -21.93 25.68
C ASN A 647 -3.73 -21.06 26.18
N ALA A 648 -4.02 -20.12 27.09
CA ALA A 648 -3.02 -19.26 27.70
C ALA A 648 -3.18 -19.25 29.22
N LEU A 649 -2.05 -19.12 29.92
CA LEU A 649 -1.97 -18.96 31.37
C LEU A 649 -1.37 -17.60 31.67
N LEU A 650 -2.01 -16.86 32.55
CA LEU A 650 -1.37 -15.76 33.23
C LEU A 650 -0.73 -16.26 34.50
N VAL A 651 0.52 -15.84 34.70
CA VAL A 651 1.27 -16.03 35.93
C VAL A 651 1.53 -14.66 36.53
N LEU A 652 1.00 -14.42 37.72
CA LEU A 652 1.43 -13.26 38.49
C LEU A 652 2.64 -13.57 39.33
N ALA A 653 3.66 -12.77 39.12
CA ALA A 653 4.80 -12.60 39.99
C ALA A 653 5.08 -11.09 40.11
N ALA A 654 6.22 -10.69 40.66
CA ALA A 654 6.60 -9.27 40.77
C ALA A 654 6.57 -8.47 39.43
N GLU A 655 6.57 -9.16 38.29
CA GLU A 655 6.12 -8.63 37.01
C GLU A 655 5.07 -9.62 36.47
N PRO A 656 3.88 -9.17 36.05
CA PRO A 656 2.90 -10.04 35.41
C PRO A 656 3.49 -10.67 34.14
N VAL A 657 3.28 -11.97 33.96
CA VAL A 657 3.74 -12.70 32.77
C VAL A 657 2.56 -13.44 32.17
N VAL A 658 2.21 -13.12 30.92
CA VAL A 658 1.27 -13.94 30.15
C VAL A 658 2.05 -14.94 29.33
N TRP A 659 1.60 -16.17 29.44
CA TRP A 659 2.06 -17.27 28.62
C TRP A 659 0.93 -17.71 27.71
N ASP A 660 1.01 -17.31 26.45
CA ASP A 660 0.18 -17.90 25.41
C ASP A 660 0.84 -19.21 24.96
N PHE A 661 0.14 -20.33 25.10
CA PHE A 661 0.61 -21.63 24.64
C PHE A 661 -0.17 -22.02 23.39
N ASP A 662 0.30 -21.58 22.24
CA ASP A 662 0.10 -22.37 21.04
C ASP A 662 1.05 -23.58 21.14
N LEU A 663 0.53 -24.71 21.64
CA LEU A 663 1.32 -25.94 21.86
C LEU A 663 1.93 -26.52 20.58
N SER A 664 1.70 -25.90 19.42
CA SER A 664 2.44 -26.11 18.18
C SER A 664 3.93 -25.70 18.28
N ASN A 665 4.28 -24.75 19.15
CA ASN A 665 5.65 -24.21 19.24
C ASN A 665 6.23 -24.30 20.67
N PRO A 666 7.04 -25.34 20.97
CA PRO A 666 7.62 -25.53 22.30
C PRO A 666 8.70 -24.51 22.69
N GLU A 667 9.22 -23.72 21.74
CA GLU A 667 10.26 -22.69 22.01
C GLU A 667 9.68 -21.29 22.30
N GLN A 668 8.36 -21.12 22.31
CA GLN A 668 7.76 -19.81 22.52
C GLN A 668 8.06 -19.30 23.94
N GLN A 669 8.79 -18.19 24.01
CA GLN A 669 9.20 -17.54 25.25
C GLN A 669 8.02 -16.86 25.98
N PRO A 670 8.10 -16.69 27.31
CA PRO A 670 7.12 -15.95 28.09
C PRO A 670 6.98 -14.55 27.53
N PHE A 671 5.76 -14.04 27.46
CA PHE A 671 5.58 -12.61 27.27
C PHE A 671 5.59 -11.93 28.65
N THR A 672 6.66 -11.19 28.93
CA THR A 672 6.72 -10.27 30.07
C THR A 672 6.18 -8.92 29.64
N PHE A 673 5.20 -8.37 30.35
CA PHE A 673 4.73 -7.01 30.07
C PHE A 673 5.85 -6.01 30.38
N PHE A 674 6.41 -5.40 29.33
CA PHE A 674 7.44 -4.36 29.48
C PHE A 674 6.81 -3.02 29.86
N GLY A 675 7.30 -2.40 30.93
CA GLY A 675 7.13 -0.96 31.14
C GLY A 675 6.98 -0.51 32.60
N ARG A 676 6.58 -1.39 33.52
CA ARG A 676 6.48 -1.05 34.95
C ARG A 676 6.46 -2.32 35.80
N ARG A 677 7.18 -2.30 36.92
CA ARG A 677 7.04 -3.30 37.98
C ARG A 677 5.67 -3.05 38.63
N ILE A 678 4.72 -3.92 38.37
CA ILE A 678 3.39 -3.86 38.97
C ILE A 678 3.40 -4.87 40.10
N GLU A 679 3.39 -4.41 41.34
CA GLU A 679 3.22 -5.27 42.50
C GLU A 679 1.71 -5.51 42.67
N ALA A 680 1.14 -6.23 41.70
CA ALA A 680 -0.28 -6.55 41.70
C ALA A 680 -0.60 -7.53 42.84
N GLU A 681 -1.46 -7.10 43.76
CA GLU A 681 -1.92 -7.93 44.87
C GLU A 681 -3.09 -8.85 44.46
N GLU A 682 -3.87 -8.45 43.44
CA GLU A 682 -5.11 -9.14 43.07
C GLU A 682 -5.40 -9.09 41.56
N ILE A 683 -6.07 -10.14 41.06
CA ILE A 683 -6.52 -10.31 39.67
C ILE A 683 -7.96 -10.77 39.63
N ALA A 684 -8.69 -10.23 38.66
CA ALA A 684 -9.92 -10.84 38.20
C ALA A 684 -9.91 -10.96 36.66
N PHE A 685 -10.24 -12.15 36.17
CA PHE A 685 -10.46 -12.42 34.76
C PHE A 685 -11.92 -12.17 34.41
N ALA A 686 -12.18 -11.68 33.20
CA ALA A 686 -13.54 -11.65 32.68
C ALA A 686 -14.10 -13.08 32.56
N PRO A 687 -15.35 -13.33 32.99
CA PRO A 687 -15.93 -14.68 33.01
C PRO A 687 -16.10 -15.36 31.66
N ASP A 688 -16.15 -14.63 30.54
CA ASP A 688 -16.41 -15.14 29.19
C ASP A 688 -15.53 -14.47 28.11
N LYS A 689 -14.76 -13.45 28.47
CA LYS A 689 -13.90 -12.70 27.55
C LYS A 689 -12.43 -12.90 27.88
N ASP A 690 -11.59 -12.69 26.88
CA ASP A 690 -10.15 -12.71 27.06
C ASP A 690 -9.64 -11.33 27.47
N TRP A 691 -10.12 -10.82 28.59
CA TRP A 691 -9.54 -9.64 29.23
C TRP A 691 -9.51 -9.84 30.75
N LEU A 692 -8.66 -9.07 31.44
CA LEU A 692 -8.54 -9.13 32.89
C LEU A 692 -8.18 -7.77 33.48
N VAL A 693 -8.39 -7.62 34.78
CA VAL A 693 -7.98 -6.44 35.54
C VAL A 693 -6.95 -6.84 36.60
N THR A 694 -5.89 -6.05 36.72
CA THR A 694 -4.90 -6.17 37.81
C THR A 694 -4.96 -4.94 38.69
N LEU A 695 -4.91 -5.12 40.01
CA LEU A 695 -4.85 -4.02 40.96
C LEU A 695 -3.46 -3.92 41.60
N ASP A 696 -2.82 -2.76 41.44
CA ASP A 696 -1.51 -2.45 41.99
C ASP A 696 -1.65 -1.81 43.37
N LYS A 697 -0.81 -2.19 44.33
CA LYS A 697 -0.86 -1.69 45.72
C LYS A 697 -0.79 -0.16 45.82
N ASP A 698 0.06 0.43 44.98
CA ASP A 698 0.37 1.87 44.97
C ASP A 698 -0.09 2.58 43.68
N GLY A 699 -0.89 1.89 42.84
CA GLY A 699 -1.23 2.33 41.50
C GLY A 699 -2.71 2.14 41.13
N PRO A 700 -3.18 2.80 40.05
CA PRO A 700 -4.53 2.57 39.55
C PRO A 700 -4.70 1.12 39.07
N PRO A 701 -5.94 0.59 39.01
CA PRO A 701 -6.21 -0.68 38.35
C PRO A 701 -5.83 -0.60 36.86
N TRP A 702 -5.47 -1.74 36.28
CA TRP A 702 -5.11 -1.86 34.87
C TRP A 702 -6.00 -2.88 34.18
N LEU A 703 -6.62 -2.48 33.08
CA LEU A 703 -7.35 -3.36 32.17
C LEU A 703 -6.42 -3.90 31.09
N TRP A 704 -6.43 -5.21 30.91
CA TRP A 704 -5.65 -5.92 29.91
C TRP A 704 -6.58 -6.65 28.97
N MET A 705 -6.56 -6.28 27.70
CA MET A 705 -7.36 -6.91 26.66
C MET A 705 -6.52 -7.87 25.81
N PHE A 706 -7.09 -9.00 25.46
CA PHE A 706 -6.49 -9.99 24.59
C PHE A 706 -7.52 -10.43 23.52
N GLU A 707 -7.17 -10.40 22.24
CA GLU A 707 -7.98 -10.99 21.16
C GLU A 707 -7.37 -12.32 20.67
N LYS A 708 -8.21 -13.19 20.09
CA LYS A 708 -7.83 -14.52 19.60
C LYS A 708 -7.07 -14.36 18.27
N PRO A 709 -5.79 -14.76 18.18
CA PRO A 709 -5.06 -14.68 16.92
C PRO A 709 -5.66 -15.65 15.90
N ALA A 710 -5.76 -15.23 14.64
CA ALA A 710 -5.94 -16.18 13.54
C ALA A 710 -4.69 -17.09 13.49
N ALA A 711 -4.93 -18.40 13.42
CA ALA A 711 -3.91 -19.44 13.57
C ALA A 711 -2.66 -19.18 12.69
N GLY A 712 -1.48 -19.20 13.32
CA GLY A 712 -0.19 -19.27 12.60
C GLY A 712 0.71 -18.04 12.64
N SER A 713 0.45 -17.03 13.47
CA SER A 713 1.38 -15.92 13.67
C SER A 713 1.60 -15.62 15.15
N GLY A 714 2.84 -15.79 15.62
CA GLY A 714 3.22 -15.34 16.95
C GLY A 714 2.87 -13.85 17.11
N ILE A 715 2.46 -13.47 18.33
CA ILE A 715 1.92 -12.14 18.67
C ILE A 715 2.97 -11.05 18.41
N ASN A 716 3.05 -10.60 17.17
CA ASN A 716 3.57 -9.28 16.83
C ASN A 716 2.42 -8.31 17.05
N ASN A 717 2.52 -7.50 18.11
CA ASN A 717 1.81 -6.23 18.37
C ASN A 717 0.33 -6.24 17.92
N LEU A 718 -0.63 -6.21 18.85
CA LEU A 718 -2.09 -6.33 18.62
C LEU A 718 -2.63 -5.65 17.33
N TYR A 719 -2.02 -4.53 16.91
CA TYR A 719 -2.41 -3.74 15.75
C TYR A 719 -1.52 -3.89 14.50
N ALA A 720 -0.44 -4.68 14.55
CA ALA A 720 0.41 -4.98 13.40
C ALA A 720 -0.23 -5.94 12.40
N GLN A 721 -1.31 -6.63 12.77
CA GLN A 721 -2.07 -7.53 11.88
C GLN A 721 -3.24 -6.84 11.17
N LEU A 722 -3.70 -5.69 11.68
CA LEU A 722 -4.73 -4.90 11.01
C LEU A 722 -4.23 -4.45 9.63
N SER A 723 -5.12 -4.46 8.65
CA SER A 723 -4.84 -3.79 7.38
C SER A 723 -4.58 -2.31 7.64
N ASP A 724 -3.86 -1.66 6.74
CA ASP A 724 -3.57 -0.22 6.87
C ASP A 724 -4.85 0.63 7.00
N ILE A 725 -5.94 0.16 6.38
CA ILE A 725 -7.26 0.80 6.42
C ILE A 725 -7.91 0.63 7.80
N GLU A 726 -7.87 -0.57 8.36
CA GLU A 726 -8.42 -0.86 9.70
C GLU A 726 -7.65 -0.10 10.78
N LEU A 727 -6.31 -0.06 10.68
CA LEU A 727 -5.45 0.67 11.62
C LEU A 727 -5.76 2.18 11.62
N LEU A 728 -5.97 2.76 10.44
CA LEU A 728 -6.37 4.16 10.29
C LEU A 728 -7.80 4.43 10.79
N SER A 729 -8.72 3.49 10.57
CA SER A 729 -10.09 3.61 11.06
C SER A 729 -10.17 3.60 12.59
N LEU A 730 -9.40 2.68 13.21
CA LEU A 730 -9.29 2.57 14.66
C LEU A 730 -8.63 3.82 15.25
N ALA A 731 -7.54 4.32 14.64
CA ALA A 731 -6.89 5.54 15.09
C ALA A 731 -7.83 6.76 15.08
N ARG A 732 -8.70 6.88 14.09
CA ARG A 732 -9.71 7.94 14.01
C ARG A 732 -10.78 7.80 15.07
N GLN A 733 -11.25 6.57 15.30
CA GLN A 733 -12.26 6.28 16.32
C GLN A 733 -11.73 6.56 17.73
N VAL A 734 -10.48 6.18 17.99
CA VAL A 734 -9.77 6.36 19.27
C VAL A 734 -9.44 7.83 19.56
N ALA A 735 -9.12 8.62 18.53
CA ALA A 735 -8.81 10.05 18.71
C ALA A 735 -10.06 10.92 18.96
N GLY A 736 -11.27 10.44 18.60
CA GLY A 736 -12.54 11.09 18.92
C GLY A 736 -12.80 12.47 18.30
N ARG A 737 -11.82 13.08 17.62
CA ARG A 737 -11.94 14.36 16.88
C ARG A 737 -10.89 14.49 15.76
N ASN A 738 -11.23 15.26 14.73
CA ASN A 738 -10.25 15.74 13.74
C ASN A 738 -9.62 17.05 14.23
N LEU A 739 -8.33 17.28 13.92
CA LEU A 739 -7.66 18.55 14.17
C LEU A 739 -8.27 19.67 13.31
N THR A 740 -8.54 20.83 13.91
CA THR A 740 -9.03 22.02 13.21
C THR A 740 -7.92 22.69 12.39
N ARG A 741 -8.27 23.51 11.39
CA ARG A 741 -7.29 24.20 10.52
C ARG A 741 -6.30 25.08 11.30
N ALA A 742 -6.75 25.67 12.41
CA ALA A 742 -5.91 26.48 13.30
C ALA A 742 -4.91 25.62 14.08
N GLU A 743 -5.37 24.51 14.69
CA GLU A 743 -4.52 23.55 15.40
C GLU A 743 -3.47 22.93 14.45
N TRP A 744 -3.86 22.61 13.20
CA TRP A 744 -2.90 22.15 12.19
C TRP A 744 -1.81 23.19 11.89
N SER A 745 -2.14 24.48 11.77
CA SER A 745 -1.13 25.52 11.50
C SER A 745 -0.21 25.78 12.70
N GLU A 746 -0.70 25.60 13.93
CA GLU A 746 0.07 25.85 15.14
C GLU A 746 1.13 24.75 15.38
N TYR A 747 0.79 23.48 15.09
CA TYR A 747 1.70 22.34 15.34
C TYR A 747 2.59 21.99 14.14
N ILE A 748 2.23 22.34 12.90
CA ILE A 748 2.94 21.89 11.68
C ILE A 748 3.62 23.03 10.88
N SER A 749 3.40 24.30 11.23
CA SER A 749 4.06 25.45 10.57
C SER A 749 5.59 25.41 10.65
N SER A 750 6.17 24.71 11.63
CA SER A 750 7.62 24.52 11.77
C SER A 750 8.21 23.44 10.85
N MET A 751 7.39 22.63 10.15
CA MET A 751 7.84 21.42 9.44
C MET A 751 7.80 21.52 7.91
N GLY A 752 7.43 22.67 7.32
CA GLY A 752 7.52 22.92 5.87
C GLY A 752 6.49 22.19 5.00
N VAL A 753 5.36 21.73 5.57
CA VAL A 753 4.33 20.92 4.90
C VAL A 753 3.30 21.76 4.11
N GLU A 754 3.48 23.09 4.02
CA GLU A 754 2.51 24.01 3.39
C GLU A 754 2.21 23.69 1.91
N GLU A 755 3.19 23.26 1.13
CA GLU A 755 3.02 23.00 -0.31
C GLU A 755 2.19 21.73 -0.62
N VAL A 756 2.21 20.73 0.27
CA VAL A 756 1.44 19.48 0.08
C VAL A 756 -0.05 19.69 0.38
N HIS A 757 -0.39 20.69 1.20
CA HIS A 757 -1.76 20.93 1.66
C HIS A 757 -2.56 21.96 0.85
N GLN A 758 -1.93 22.93 0.15
CA GLN A 758 -2.68 23.93 -0.63
C GLN A 758 -3.54 23.31 -1.75
N LYS A 759 -3.11 22.19 -2.37
CA LYS A 759 -3.93 21.49 -3.39
C LYS A 759 -5.09 20.69 -2.79
N THR A 760 -4.86 20.03 -1.66
CA THR A 760 -5.76 18.98 -1.13
C THR A 760 -7.01 19.54 -0.44
N PHE A 761 -6.98 20.78 0.06
CA PHE A 761 -8.13 21.43 0.70
C PHE A 761 -9.17 21.99 -0.29
N SER A 762 -8.82 22.18 -1.56
CA SER A 762 -9.74 22.75 -2.57
C SER A 762 -10.67 21.73 -3.22
N GLU A 763 -10.33 20.44 -3.19
CA GLU A 763 -11.06 19.39 -3.91
C GLU A 763 -12.11 18.64 -3.07
N PHE A 764 -12.07 18.76 -1.74
CA PHE A 764 -13.04 18.09 -0.86
C PHE A 764 -13.68 19.11 0.05
N GLY A 765 -14.80 19.68 -0.42
CA GLY A 765 -15.67 20.52 0.38
C GLY A 765 -16.11 19.82 1.67
N MET A 766 -15.39 20.13 2.74
CA MET A 766 -15.89 20.05 4.11
C MET A 766 -15.86 21.49 4.67
N PRO A 767 -16.83 21.87 5.51
CA PRO A 767 -17.01 23.26 5.96
C PRO A 767 -15.82 23.81 6.75
#